data_AF-A0A2I0MNA0-F1
#
_entry.id   AF-A0A2I0MNA0-F1
#
_cell.length_a   1.000
_cell.length_b   1.000
_cell.length_c   1.000
_cell.angle_alpha   90.00
_cell.angle_beta   90.00
_cell.angle_gamma   90.00
#
_symmetry.space_group_name_H-M   'P 1'
#
loop_
_entity.id
_entity.type
_entity.pdbx_description
1 polymer ?
#
loop_
_entity_poly.entity_id
_entity_poly.type
_entity_poly.pdbx_seq_one_letter_code
_entity_poly.pdbx_strand_id
1 'polypeptide(L)'
;MKTSYDRDKSSKSQTIKANETIPSHRPKNANHHEKQTTQSVSKAHPRNHRENAMQSRAENVLPGWRGAQMSDVCNGNFPLEHVSEETGYKTSEKLSHQVTNVNRNKEGGLKKVPTTQKVRDEPKDSTSKAVFTFWANKVNNSSKTTTFQKPLQKSSMTARSSFPALLPNEALSSLKEEKQAKKSQRKTRRHLFSDSNVFSHVDAHVLHVSQQLKPGHAGLSIQAIVPLITAKSQSKLETVRAIWFWLCHNIEYDVDGFLGLSQKIHMPEQVLQTGRAVCSGYAHLCQEMCREAGLSCVEVPGFGQSPCSRGGRWCQQQKSSHMWNAVELEGQWCLLDACWGAGTVDAESRLFLPRHDDFFFLTDPEHFIETHWPEDPQWQLLQPPVSREDFEQRVFKTSEFFRLQLSLLSPNTSLLKTAHGEVSVMLGTTHPTEFTYQLSRLQGTTTGEDVGAVHGMMTVSENNVTIKVTPPTKGLFDLMIFARHADSQDPYNWVCSYQIQCLETHNGEKLPENPFHFWGLHQKVRDFGIRESNHKEEMLVAPQGTLLLTLQTSQRLLATYELVNKDLDAVLSKKCLAAQAEEEKLSCHVLCPFQGYYRLSVFVKDLGGNTFRNAANFLIHCLKPVNQNELFPSGLSIHCGSGISSSRHGLSNPSHTSPIITTKVGKCNITFHTLTDVEVVANLSKDKVINAKFPLERYVLVTHLRTKVSVCVVLPESGIYKVALFGRCEDQQDFVHICDYVIRCFSDPSWPPFPRVYSLWRRGCVLLEPRTGVLQEQSWVRFRVKVPKACQVVVLGQEKMVLQQTPNAVWEGDVFTGAKGTQVKLAAKFSQLCSSLEVILAFEVEGGSPATMGCSG
;
A
#
# COMPACT_ATOMS: atom_id res chain seq x y z
N MET A 1 -4.01 58.28 32.15
CA MET A 1 -2.84 59.10 32.53
C MET A 1 -1.58 58.33 32.17
N LYS A 2 -0.65 59.02 31.50
CA LYS A 2 0.68 58.53 31.10
C LYS A 2 1.46 57.98 32.30
N THR A 3 2.24 56.91 32.12
CA THR A 3 3.71 56.99 31.94
C THR A 3 4.32 55.59 31.79
N SER A 4 5.07 55.43 30.70
CA SER A 4 6.11 54.45 30.45
C SER A 4 7.33 54.68 31.35
N TYR A 5 8.05 53.60 31.68
CA TYR A 5 9.51 53.67 31.86
C TYR A 5 10.14 52.36 31.37
N ASP A 6 10.99 52.52 30.35
CA ASP A 6 11.97 51.55 29.85
C ASP A 6 13.36 51.99 30.36
N ARG A 7 14.22 51.03 30.70
CA ARG A 7 15.71 51.03 30.66
C ARG A 7 16.22 49.82 31.47
N ASP A 8 16.78 48.79 30.84
CA ASP A 8 18.13 48.64 30.25
C ASP A 8 19.12 47.89 31.18
N LYS A 9 19.56 46.73 30.67
CA LYS A 9 20.92 46.15 30.65
C LYS A 9 21.66 45.64 31.91
N SER A 10 21.80 44.31 31.87
CA SER A 10 23.05 43.49 31.89
C SER A 10 23.91 43.37 33.16
N SER A 11 24.05 42.14 33.65
CA SER A 11 25.30 41.62 34.21
C SER A 11 25.41 40.09 33.99
N LYS A 12 26.44 39.68 33.23
CA LYS A 12 26.93 38.30 33.13
C LYS A 12 27.95 38.04 34.26
N SER A 13 28.02 36.77 34.67
CA SER A 13 29.20 36.04 35.17
C SER A 13 29.69 36.35 36.58
N GLN A 14 29.59 35.38 37.50
CA GLN A 14 30.77 34.59 37.90
C GLN A 14 30.45 33.37 38.78
N THR A 15 31.15 32.30 38.43
CA THR A 15 31.33 30.97 39.00
C THR A 15 32.37 30.98 40.13
N ILE A 16 32.14 30.27 41.25
CA ILE A 16 33.14 29.62 42.15
C ILE A 16 32.34 28.49 42.89
N LYS A 17 32.54 27.17 42.84
CA LYS A 17 33.66 26.19 42.89
C LYS A 17 34.36 26.01 44.25
N ALA A 18 34.27 24.80 44.83
CA ALA A 18 35.28 24.04 45.60
C ALA A 18 34.56 23.02 46.52
N ASN A 19 35.02 21.80 46.83
CA ASN A 19 36.21 20.99 46.53
C ASN A 19 35.94 19.54 47.02
N GLU A 20 36.24 18.48 46.24
CA GLU A 20 37.41 17.55 46.34
C GLU A 20 37.21 16.38 47.35
N THR A 21 37.73 15.14 47.20
CA THR A 21 38.90 14.62 46.46
C THR A 21 38.86 13.09 46.31
N ILE A 22 39.63 12.58 45.33
CA ILE A 22 40.02 11.19 45.01
C ILE A 22 41.11 10.70 45.98
N PRO A 23 41.47 9.39 46.04
CA PRO A 23 42.79 9.04 45.47
C PRO A 23 42.88 7.67 44.78
N SER A 24 43.77 7.62 43.79
CA SER A 24 44.37 6.45 43.13
C SER A 24 45.44 5.78 44.00
N HIS A 25 45.80 4.51 43.73
CA HIS A 25 47.21 4.08 43.54
C HIS A 25 47.36 2.57 43.20
N ARG A 26 48.26 2.27 42.25
CA ARG A 26 48.95 0.98 42.05
C ARG A 26 49.93 0.70 43.20
N PRO A 27 50.36 -0.57 43.39
CA PRO A 27 51.80 -0.86 43.24
C PRO A 27 52.15 -2.23 42.62
N LYS A 28 53.44 -2.36 42.23
CA LYS A 28 54.18 -3.60 41.89
C LYS A 28 55.05 -4.03 43.09
N ASN A 29 55.24 -5.34 43.29
CA ASN A 29 56.45 -6.05 43.82
C ASN A 29 56.06 -7.55 43.96
N ALA A 30 56.69 -8.53 43.30
CA ALA A 30 58.04 -9.12 43.44
C ALA A 30 58.19 -10.17 44.57
N ASN A 31 58.47 -11.41 44.14
CA ASN A 31 59.24 -12.53 44.76
C ASN A 31 58.62 -13.63 45.67
N HIS A 32 58.92 -14.87 45.23
CA HIS A 32 59.26 -16.14 45.92
C HIS A 32 58.22 -17.00 46.67
N HIS A 33 57.96 -18.22 46.13
CA HIS A 33 58.35 -19.56 46.64
C HIS A 33 57.60 -20.64 45.83
N GLU A 34 58.25 -21.50 45.03
CA GLU A 34 58.96 -22.76 45.34
C GLU A 34 58.07 -23.98 45.69
N LYS A 35 58.29 -25.05 44.89
CA LYS A 35 58.14 -26.51 45.12
C LYS A 35 56.89 -27.30 44.67
N GLN A 36 57.21 -28.19 43.69
CA GLN A 36 56.93 -29.65 43.57
C GLN A 36 55.47 -30.07 43.28
N THR A 37 55.18 -31.04 42.40
CA THR A 37 55.90 -32.29 42.11
C THR A 37 55.41 -32.94 40.79
N THR A 38 56.34 -33.52 40.01
CA THR A 38 56.27 -34.80 39.21
C THR A 38 55.22 -34.98 38.10
N GLN A 39 55.47 -35.61 36.93
CA GLN A 39 56.51 -36.56 36.53
C GLN A 39 56.55 -36.73 34.99
N SER A 40 57.78 -36.78 34.44
CA SER A 40 58.32 -37.75 33.44
C SER A 40 57.63 -38.00 32.09
N VAL A 41 58.29 -37.69 30.94
CA VAL A 41 59.13 -38.60 30.08
C VAL A 41 58.31 -39.02 28.83
N SER A 42 58.76 -38.94 27.56
CA SER A 42 60.02 -38.54 26.92
C SER A 42 59.89 -38.56 25.39
N LYS A 43 60.65 -37.64 24.72
CA LYS A 43 61.49 -37.80 23.49
C LYS A 43 60.85 -38.34 22.19
N ALA A 44 61.25 -37.97 20.97
CA ALA A 44 62.09 -36.97 20.30
C ALA A 44 61.89 -37.30 18.78
N HIS A 45 61.61 -36.38 17.85
CA HIS A 45 62.55 -35.68 16.93
C HIS A 45 63.69 -36.56 16.34
N PRO A 46 64.24 -36.31 15.12
CA PRO A 46 63.92 -35.28 14.11
C PRO A 46 64.19 -35.64 12.60
N ARG A 47 63.95 -34.64 11.72
CA ARG A 47 64.79 -34.19 10.58
C ARG A 47 64.88 -34.96 9.24
N ASN A 48 64.77 -34.13 8.20
CA ASN A 48 65.64 -33.98 7.01
C ASN A 48 65.18 -34.46 5.62
N HIS A 49 65.08 -33.45 4.75
CA HIS A 49 65.68 -33.30 3.41
C HIS A 49 65.28 -34.16 2.21
N ARG A 50 65.14 -33.40 1.11
CA ARG A 50 65.65 -33.58 -0.26
C ARG A 50 64.71 -34.13 -1.34
N GLU A 51 64.39 -33.21 -2.26
CA GLU A 51 64.64 -33.27 -3.71
C GLU A 51 64.73 -34.66 -4.36
N ASN A 52 63.90 -34.88 -5.39
CA ASN A 52 64.44 -35.24 -6.70
C ASN A 52 63.43 -35.04 -7.84
N ALA A 53 63.99 -34.60 -8.96
CA ALA A 53 63.37 -34.32 -10.25
C ALA A 53 63.29 -35.57 -11.16
N MET A 54 62.43 -35.52 -12.19
CA MET A 54 62.64 -35.95 -13.60
C MET A 54 61.27 -35.97 -14.31
N GLN A 55 60.97 -35.21 -15.38
CA GLN A 55 61.48 -35.14 -16.78
C GLN A 55 61.12 -36.32 -17.71
N SER A 56 60.29 -36.02 -18.74
CA SER A 56 60.38 -36.41 -20.18
C SER A 56 59.09 -35.91 -20.88
N ARG A 57 59.01 -35.06 -21.93
CA ARG A 57 59.58 -34.98 -23.30
C ARG A 57 59.32 -36.28 -24.12
N ALA A 58 58.77 -36.30 -25.34
CA ALA A 58 58.66 -35.32 -26.41
C ALA A 58 57.59 -35.69 -27.49
N GLU A 59 57.11 -34.67 -28.20
CA GLU A 59 56.86 -34.49 -29.67
C GLU A 59 56.31 -35.63 -30.57
N ASN A 60 55.29 -35.31 -31.40
CA ASN A 60 55.41 -35.26 -32.88
C ASN A 60 54.16 -34.72 -33.63
N VAL A 61 54.39 -33.63 -34.38
CA VAL A 61 54.04 -33.30 -35.80
C VAL A 61 52.64 -33.62 -36.41
N LEU A 62 52.06 -32.57 -37.02
CA LEU A 62 50.81 -32.46 -37.82
C LEU A 62 50.87 -33.11 -39.23
N PRO A 63 49.73 -33.31 -39.94
CA PRO A 63 49.30 -32.31 -40.94
C PRO A 63 47.78 -32.06 -41.02
N GLY A 64 47.40 -30.87 -41.51
CA GLY A 64 46.04 -30.31 -41.40
C GLY A 64 45.01 -30.75 -42.44
N TRP A 65 43.74 -30.46 -42.14
CA TRP A 65 42.59 -30.55 -43.06
C TRP A 65 41.77 -29.25 -43.00
N ARG A 66 41.44 -28.75 -44.20
CA ARG A 66 40.49 -27.66 -44.47
C ARG A 66 39.06 -28.15 -44.27
N GLY A 67 38.18 -27.22 -43.88
CA GLY A 67 36.73 -27.31 -44.05
C GLY A 67 35.98 -27.81 -42.82
N ALA A 68 35.75 -26.94 -41.83
CA ALA A 68 34.75 -27.18 -40.79
C ALA A 68 33.48 -26.42 -41.15
N GLN A 69 32.42 -27.17 -41.50
CA GLN A 69 31.04 -26.70 -41.44
C GLN A 69 30.78 -26.04 -40.08
N MET A 70 30.12 -24.88 -40.08
CA MET A 70 29.57 -24.27 -38.85
C MET A 70 28.67 -25.30 -38.18
N SER A 71 29.09 -25.79 -37.02
CA SER A 71 28.34 -26.74 -36.20
C SER A 71 27.28 -25.99 -35.41
N ASP A 72 26.05 -26.48 -35.43
CA ASP A 72 24.88 -25.84 -34.83
C ASP A 72 25.08 -25.42 -33.36
N VAL A 73 24.80 -24.14 -33.15
CA VAL A 73 24.92 -23.36 -31.92
C VAL A 73 24.02 -23.91 -30.80
N CYS A 74 22.84 -24.44 -31.12
CA CYS A 74 21.78 -24.74 -30.13
C CYS A 74 21.81 -26.16 -29.51
N ASN A 75 22.97 -26.80 -29.37
CA ASN A 75 23.07 -28.20 -28.91
C ASN A 75 23.30 -28.32 -27.39
N GLY A 76 22.21 -28.48 -26.63
CA GLY A 76 22.20 -29.04 -25.28
C GLY A 76 21.11 -30.12 -25.16
N ASN A 77 21.49 -31.39 -25.09
CA ASN A 77 20.56 -32.49 -24.81
C ASN A 77 20.15 -32.45 -23.33
N PHE A 78 18.86 -32.53 -23.04
CA PHE A 78 18.35 -32.93 -21.72
C PHE A 78 18.28 -34.47 -21.66
N PRO A 79 19.01 -35.15 -20.75
CA PRO A 79 18.76 -36.56 -20.49
C PRO A 79 17.47 -36.69 -19.68
N LEU A 80 16.47 -37.39 -20.23
CA LEU A 80 15.39 -37.98 -19.44
C LEU A 80 15.97 -39.21 -18.75
N GLU A 81 16.29 -39.10 -17.46
CA GLU A 81 16.67 -40.26 -16.63
C GLU A 81 15.45 -41.17 -16.44
N HIS A 82 15.47 -42.29 -17.16
CA HIS A 82 14.72 -43.48 -16.80
C HIS A 82 15.42 -44.15 -15.61
N VAL A 83 14.81 -44.08 -14.42
CA VAL A 83 15.19 -44.95 -13.31
C VAL A 83 14.35 -46.22 -13.39
N SER A 84 14.94 -47.24 -13.98
CA SER A 84 14.57 -48.64 -13.80
C SER A 84 15.48 -49.23 -12.72
N GLU A 85 14.92 -49.59 -11.57
CA GLU A 85 15.57 -50.48 -10.60
C GLU A 85 14.76 -51.77 -10.45
N GLU A 86 15.41 -52.87 -10.84
CA GLU A 86 14.94 -54.23 -10.67
C GLU A 86 15.49 -54.84 -9.36
N THR A 87 14.60 -55.54 -8.67
CA THR A 87 14.81 -56.76 -7.87
C THR A 87 15.38 -56.69 -6.44
N GLY A 88 14.60 -57.27 -5.51
CA GLY A 88 15.17 -57.94 -4.33
C GLY A 88 14.22 -58.27 -3.17
N TYR A 89 13.32 -59.25 -3.35
CA TYR A 89 12.81 -60.23 -2.34
C TYR A 89 12.14 -59.71 -1.01
N LYS A 90 11.05 -60.24 -0.43
CA LYS A 90 10.25 -61.47 -0.58
C LYS A 90 9.01 -61.38 0.36
N THR A 91 7.86 -61.94 -0.06
CA THR A 91 6.75 -62.56 0.73
C THR A 91 5.98 -61.70 1.76
N SER A 92 4.66 -61.76 1.96
CA SER A 92 3.51 -62.65 1.67
C SER A 92 2.26 -61.72 1.73
N GLU A 93 1.08 -61.90 1.13
CA GLU A 93 0.22 -63.09 1.05
C GLU A 93 -1.04 -62.74 0.21
N LYS A 94 -1.39 -63.63 -0.74
CA LYS A 94 -2.72 -64.01 -1.31
C LYS A 94 -3.79 -62.93 -1.61
N LEU A 95 -4.15 -62.74 -2.90
CA LEU A 95 -5.22 -63.41 -3.69
C LEU A 95 -6.64 -63.10 -3.16
N SER A 96 -7.65 -62.69 -3.93
CA SER A 96 -7.91 -62.82 -5.38
C SER A 96 -9.20 -62.05 -5.75
N HIS A 97 -9.30 -61.61 -7.02
CA HIS A 97 -10.45 -61.69 -7.96
C HIS A 97 -11.89 -61.46 -7.43
N GLN A 98 -12.85 -60.83 -8.10
CA GLN A 98 -13.02 -60.37 -9.48
C GLN A 98 -14.40 -59.67 -9.54
N VAL A 99 -14.47 -58.56 -10.29
CA VAL A 99 -15.39 -58.38 -11.44
C VAL A 99 -16.92 -58.39 -11.19
N THR A 100 -17.51 -57.23 -11.54
CA THR A 100 -18.81 -57.04 -12.24
C THR A 100 -20.09 -57.16 -11.41
N ASN A 101 -21.24 -56.55 -11.74
CA ASN A 101 -21.71 -55.80 -12.90
C ASN A 101 -23.05 -55.10 -12.53
N VAL A 102 -23.28 -53.92 -13.11
CA VAL A 102 -24.47 -53.58 -13.93
C VAL A 102 -25.87 -53.39 -13.29
N ASN A 103 -26.30 -52.12 -13.45
CA ASN A 103 -27.57 -51.62 -14.04
C ASN A 103 -28.91 -51.56 -13.27
N ARG A 104 -29.47 -50.34 -13.42
CA ARG A 104 -30.74 -49.97 -14.10
C ARG A 104 -31.97 -49.62 -13.26
N ASN A 105 -32.48 -48.44 -13.63
CA ASN A 105 -33.91 -48.08 -13.85
C ASN A 105 -34.79 -47.96 -12.60
N LYS A 106 -35.82 -47.10 -12.52
CA LYS A 106 -36.45 -46.09 -13.37
C LYS A 106 -37.52 -45.37 -12.50
N GLU A 107 -37.92 -44.15 -12.93
CA GLU A 107 -39.29 -43.55 -12.94
C GLU A 107 -40.32 -44.04 -11.91
N GLY A 108 -41.11 -43.25 -11.17
CA GLY A 108 -41.66 -41.89 -11.33
C GLY A 108 -43.04 -41.86 -10.61
N GLY A 109 -43.60 -40.69 -10.27
CA GLY A 109 -45.02 -40.60 -9.86
C GLY A 109 -45.43 -39.45 -8.92
N LEU A 110 -46.22 -38.51 -9.46
CA LEU A 110 -46.81 -37.32 -8.85
C LEU A 110 -47.94 -37.58 -7.82
N LYS A 111 -48.19 -36.62 -6.90
CA LYS A 111 -49.53 -36.07 -6.56
C LYS A 111 -49.47 -34.70 -5.82
N LYS A 112 -50.52 -33.89 -6.03
CA LYS A 112 -50.71 -32.42 -5.82
C LYS A 112 -51.08 -32.00 -4.36
N VAL A 113 -50.51 -30.91 -3.79
CA VAL A 113 -51.05 -29.52 -3.48
C VAL A 113 -52.06 -29.43 -2.28
N PRO A 114 -52.22 -28.38 -1.42
CA PRO A 114 -51.71 -26.97 -1.42
C PRO A 114 -51.11 -26.35 -0.10
N THR A 115 -50.44 -25.20 -0.32
CA THR A 115 -50.11 -24.02 0.53
C THR A 115 -50.49 -23.92 2.02
N THR A 116 -49.48 -23.71 2.88
CA THR A 116 -49.37 -22.48 3.74
C THR A 116 -47.96 -22.33 4.33
N GLN A 117 -47.47 -21.08 4.32
CA GLN A 117 -46.11 -20.63 4.62
C GLN A 117 -45.72 -20.74 6.10
N LYS A 118 -44.59 -21.39 6.37
CA LYS A 118 -43.66 -21.10 7.48
C LYS A 118 -42.24 -21.43 7.00
N VAL A 119 -41.47 -20.41 6.61
CA VAL A 119 -40.05 -20.55 6.33
C VAL A 119 -39.31 -20.55 7.67
N ARG A 120 -38.79 -21.72 8.03
CA ARG A 120 -37.68 -21.91 8.98
C ARG A 120 -36.43 -22.07 8.11
N ASP A 121 -35.52 -21.12 8.18
CA ASP A 121 -34.18 -21.24 7.63
C ASP A 121 -33.26 -21.90 8.67
N GLU A 122 -32.62 -22.98 8.24
CA GLU A 122 -31.45 -23.64 8.83
C GLU A 122 -30.62 -24.14 7.62
N PRO A 123 -29.30 -24.35 7.77
CA PRO A 123 -28.26 -23.57 7.14
C PRO A 123 -27.77 -24.21 5.85
N LYS A 124 -27.33 -23.38 4.89
CA LYS A 124 -26.55 -23.84 3.74
C LYS A 124 -25.22 -23.10 3.67
N ASP A 125 -24.18 -23.91 3.74
CA ASP A 125 -22.81 -23.66 3.32
C ASP A 125 -22.68 -22.59 2.23
N SER A 126 -21.86 -21.58 2.51
CA SER A 126 -21.41 -20.60 1.52
C SER A 126 -19.94 -20.82 1.17
N THR A 127 -19.73 -21.59 0.10
CA THR A 127 -19.12 -21.09 -1.14
C THR A 127 -17.71 -20.48 -1.06
N SER A 128 -16.70 -21.33 -1.00
CA SER A 128 -15.28 -20.99 -1.20
C SER A 128 -14.72 -21.41 -2.57
N LYS A 129 -15.55 -21.48 -3.61
CA LYS A 129 -15.10 -21.90 -4.97
C LYS A 129 -15.67 -21.09 -6.16
N ALA A 130 -16.22 -19.90 -5.93
CA ALA A 130 -16.87 -19.12 -7.00
C ALA A 130 -16.28 -17.71 -7.21
N VAL A 131 -14.94 -17.58 -7.26
CA VAL A 131 -14.26 -16.31 -7.59
C VAL A 131 -13.53 -16.36 -8.95
N PHE A 132 -13.38 -17.53 -9.58
CA PHE A 132 -12.57 -17.69 -10.80
C PHE A 132 -13.34 -17.81 -12.14
N THR A 133 -14.64 -17.52 -12.19
CA THR A 133 -15.43 -17.72 -13.44
C THR A 133 -16.25 -16.51 -13.91
N PHE A 134 -15.92 -15.30 -13.45
CA PHE A 134 -16.69 -14.09 -13.83
C PHE A 134 -16.06 -13.24 -14.96
N TRP A 135 -14.81 -13.49 -15.38
CA TRP A 135 -14.09 -12.61 -16.33
C TRP A 135 -13.93 -13.14 -17.77
N ALA A 136 -14.82 -14.03 -18.23
CA ALA A 136 -14.72 -14.60 -19.58
C ALA A 136 -15.93 -14.40 -20.52
N ASN A 137 -16.97 -13.64 -20.16
CA ASN A 137 -18.12 -13.45 -21.05
C ASN A 137 -18.74 -12.06 -21.00
N LYS A 138 -18.15 -11.09 -21.74
CA LYS A 138 -18.92 -10.02 -22.41
C LYS A 138 -18.10 -9.26 -23.47
N VAL A 139 -17.78 -9.91 -24.58
CA VAL A 139 -17.54 -9.24 -25.87
C VAL A 139 -18.52 -9.81 -26.89
N ASN A 140 -19.69 -9.16 -27.01
CA ASN A 140 -20.43 -9.02 -28.28
C ASN A 140 -21.70 -8.21 -28.03
N ASN A 141 -21.64 -6.89 -28.25
CA ASN A 141 -22.52 -6.20 -29.20
C ASN A 141 -22.45 -4.66 -29.05
N SER A 142 -22.55 -4.04 -30.22
CA SER A 142 -22.80 -2.62 -30.50
C SER A 142 -21.59 -1.67 -30.52
N SER A 143 -21.00 -1.65 -31.70
CA SER A 143 -20.65 -0.42 -32.42
C SER A 143 -21.71 0.67 -32.28
N LYS A 144 -21.28 1.89 -31.95
CA LYS A 144 -21.86 3.16 -32.45
C LYS A 144 -20.91 4.33 -32.20
N THR A 145 -20.40 4.83 -33.31
CA THR A 145 -19.65 6.07 -33.51
C THR A 145 -20.46 7.29 -33.06
N THR A 146 -19.84 8.23 -32.36
CA THR A 146 -20.33 9.62 -32.30
C THR A 146 -19.17 10.62 -32.31
N THR A 147 -19.16 11.39 -33.38
CA THR A 147 -18.31 12.53 -33.72
C THR A 147 -18.69 13.73 -32.84
N PHE A 148 -17.73 14.48 -32.28
CA PHE A 148 -17.95 15.90 -31.94
C PHE A 148 -16.71 16.77 -32.14
N GLN A 149 -16.98 17.96 -32.64
CA GLN A 149 -16.12 18.91 -33.34
C GLN A 149 -15.25 19.77 -32.41
N LYS A 150 -14.08 20.15 -32.91
CA LYS A 150 -13.23 21.25 -32.40
C LYS A 150 -13.57 22.54 -33.16
N PRO A 151 -13.68 23.70 -32.50
CA PRO A 151 -13.48 24.99 -33.15
C PRO A 151 -12.11 25.61 -32.82
N LEU A 152 -11.49 26.14 -33.86
CA LEU A 152 -10.30 26.99 -33.87
C LEU A 152 -10.72 28.46 -33.96
N GLN A 153 -10.08 29.37 -33.21
CA GLN A 153 -9.77 30.78 -33.56
C GLN A 153 -8.91 31.38 -32.42
N LYS A 154 -7.62 31.70 -32.63
CA LYS A 154 -6.95 32.88 -33.25
C LYS A 154 -6.65 34.07 -32.30
N SER A 155 -5.33 34.31 -32.09
CA SER A 155 -4.60 35.60 -32.00
C SER A 155 -4.86 36.51 -30.78
N SER A 156 -3.95 37.35 -30.24
CA SER A 156 -2.72 37.98 -30.73
C SER A 156 -1.88 38.53 -29.54
N MET A 157 -0.72 39.13 -29.87
CA MET A 157 0.44 39.47 -29.05
C MET A 157 0.32 40.72 -28.16
N THR A 158 1.21 40.87 -27.15
CA THR A 158 2.10 42.05 -27.02
C THR A 158 3.18 41.85 -25.93
N ALA A 159 4.35 42.44 -26.20
CA ALA A 159 5.62 42.30 -25.49
C ALA A 159 5.85 43.36 -24.38
N ARG A 160 6.83 43.13 -23.50
CA ARG A 160 7.80 44.16 -23.08
C ARG A 160 9.09 43.58 -22.49
N SER A 161 10.17 44.24 -22.88
CA SER A 161 11.61 43.99 -22.74
C SER A 161 12.24 44.60 -21.48
N SER A 162 13.41 44.09 -21.06
CA SER A 162 14.63 44.93 -20.88
C SER A 162 15.89 44.11 -20.49
N PHE A 163 16.94 44.30 -21.30
CA PHE A 163 18.35 43.90 -21.23
C PHE A 163 19.18 44.90 -20.34
N PRO A 164 20.49 44.70 -19.99
CA PRO A 164 21.62 44.65 -20.95
C PRO A 164 22.85 43.78 -20.64
N ALA A 165 23.62 43.58 -21.72
CA ALA A 165 24.91 42.89 -21.86
C ALA A 165 26.10 43.86 -21.90
N LEU A 166 27.32 43.35 -21.73
CA LEU A 166 28.59 43.95 -22.17
C LEU A 166 29.53 42.84 -22.72
N LEU A 167 30.19 43.13 -23.86
CA LEU A 167 31.04 42.25 -24.70
C LEU A 167 32.58 42.51 -24.46
N PRO A 168 33.54 42.18 -25.36
CA PRO A 168 34.53 41.09 -25.23
C PRO A 168 36.01 41.57 -25.37
N ASN A 169 37.00 40.66 -25.44
CA ASN A 169 38.24 40.92 -26.21
C ASN A 169 39.00 39.65 -26.64
N GLU A 170 39.45 39.72 -27.90
CA GLU A 170 40.43 39.00 -28.73
C GLU A 170 41.71 38.48 -28.03
N ALA A 171 42.57 37.59 -28.55
CA ALA A 171 42.71 36.81 -29.79
C ALA A 171 43.85 35.76 -29.62
N LEU A 172 43.87 34.78 -30.55
CA LEU A 172 45.03 34.04 -31.07
C LEU A 172 46.01 33.33 -30.11
N SER A 173 45.80 32.02 -29.93
CA SER A 173 46.90 31.05 -30.05
C SER A 173 46.39 29.85 -30.86
N SER A 174 46.61 29.97 -32.17
CA SER A 174 46.23 29.03 -33.20
C SER A 174 47.13 27.78 -33.20
N LEU A 175 46.48 26.64 -33.40
CA LEU A 175 46.94 25.54 -34.27
C LEU A 175 48.16 24.75 -33.79
N LYS A 176 47.90 23.73 -32.94
CA LYS A 176 48.41 22.36 -33.06
C LYS A 176 47.68 21.48 -32.04
N GLU A 177 47.22 20.32 -32.50
CA GLU A 177 46.46 19.28 -31.76
C GLU A 177 44.92 19.31 -31.84
N GLU A 178 44.36 19.71 -32.99
CA GLU A 178 43.05 19.19 -33.43
C GLU A 178 43.25 18.01 -34.37
N LYS A 179 43.57 16.83 -33.81
CA LYS A 179 43.27 15.51 -34.39
C LYS A 179 43.08 14.48 -33.26
N GLN A 180 42.16 14.75 -32.36
CA GLN A 180 41.53 13.71 -31.56
C GLN A 180 40.08 13.58 -32.02
N ALA A 181 39.77 12.42 -32.59
CA ALA A 181 38.51 12.12 -33.24
C ALA A 181 37.31 12.42 -32.32
N LYS A 182 36.43 13.32 -32.76
CA LYS A 182 35.03 13.35 -32.32
C LYS A 182 34.40 12.00 -32.68
N LYS A 183 34.45 11.02 -31.78
CA LYS A 183 33.62 9.81 -31.90
C LYS A 183 32.16 10.29 -31.84
N SER A 184 31.44 10.18 -32.94
CA SER A 184 30.00 10.47 -32.99
C SER A 184 29.28 9.59 -31.98
N GLN A 185 28.50 10.21 -31.08
CA GLN A 185 27.65 9.49 -30.13
C GLN A 185 26.63 8.62 -30.92
N ARG A 186 26.46 7.36 -30.51
CA ARG A 186 25.54 6.40 -31.17
C ARG A 186 24.10 6.91 -31.11
N LYS A 187 23.32 6.81 -32.20
CA LYS A 187 21.90 7.17 -32.17
C LYS A 187 21.15 6.07 -31.41
N THR A 188 20.32 6.47 -30.44
CA THR A 188 19.43 5.53 -29.74
C THR A 188 18.19 5.23 -30.57
N ARG A 189 17.45 4.18 -30.22
CA ARG A 189 16.18 3.79 -30.85
C ARG A 189 15.22 4.96 -31.01
N ARG A 190 15.09 5.81 -29.98
CA ARG A 190 14.22 7.00 -29.98
C ARG A 190 14.63 8.07 -31.00
N HIS A 191 15.89 8.09 -31.44
CA HIS A 191 16.35 8.97 -32.50
C HIS A 191 16.04 8.41 -33.90
N LEU A 192 15.89 7.09 -34.04
CA LEU A 192 15.49 6.46 -35.30
C LEU A 192 13.99 6.60 -35.55
N PHE A 193 13.18 6.41 -34.50
CA PHE A 193 11.73 6.62 -34.54
C PHE A 193 11.18 6.93 -33.15
N SER A 194 10.12 7.74 -33.08
CA SER A 194 9.53 8.14 -31.80
C SER A 194 8.70 7.03 -31.17
N ASP A 195 7.89 6.34 -31.97
CA ASP A 195 6.96 5.30 -31.53
C ASP A 195 6.72 4.29 -32.67
N SER A 196 6.39 3.04 -32.34
CA SER A 196 6.12 2.00 -33.34
C SER A 196 4.94 2.31 -34.25
N ASN A 197 4.01 3.17 -33.84
CA ASN A 197 2.86 3.58 -34.65
C ASN A 197 3.24 4.21 -36.00
N VAL A 198 4.47 4.73 -36.14
CA VAL A 198 5.01 5.24 -37.41
C VAL A 198 5.03 4.14 -38.50
N PHE A 199 5.19 2.89 -38.09
CA PHE A 199 5.25 1.73 -38.99
C PHE A 199 3.88 1.11 -39.29
N SER A 200 2.77 1.64 -38.75
CA SER A 200 1.43 1.07 -38.92
C SER A 200 1.04 0.81 -40.39
N HIS A 201 1.47 1.67 -41.31
CA HIS A 201 1.22 1.51 -42.74
C HIS A 201 2.03 0.35 -43.37
N VAL A 202 3.26 0.12 -42.90
CA VAL A 202 4.11 -1.00 -43.30
C VAL A 202 3.56 -2.29 -42.71
N ASP A 203 3.28 -2.30 -41.41
CA ASP A 203 2.76 -3.47 -40.70
C ASP A 203 1.42 -3.92 -41.32
N ALA A 204 0.52 -2.98 -41.65
CA ALA A 204 -0.74 -3.30 -42.33
C ALA A 204 -0.54 -3.85 -43.75
N HIS A 205 0.47 -3.36 -44.49
CA HIS A 205 0.81 -3.89 -45.80
C HIS A 205 1.34 -5.32 -45.70
N VAL A 206 2.25 -5.57 -44.75
CA VAL A 206 2.80 -6.91 -44.51
C VAL A 206 1.69 -7.88 -44.11
N LEU A 207 0.76 -7.49 -43.23
CA LEU A 207 -0.41 -8.31 -42.88
C LEU A 207 -1.27 -8.63 -44.11
N HIS A 208 -1.51 -7.66 -44.98
CA HIS A 208 -2.29 -7.87 -46.20
C HIS A 208 -1.60 -8.86 -47.16
N VAL A 209 -0.29 -8.70 -47.35
CA VAL A 209 0.52 -9.62 -48.16
C VAL A 209 0.52 -11.03 -47.53
N SER A 210 0.72 -11.14 -46.22
CA SER A 210 0.64 -12.41 -45.49
C SER A 210 -0.70 -13.13 -45.61
N GLN A 211 -1.81 -12.38 -45.61
CA GLN A 211 -3.14 -12.95 -45.84
C GLN A 211 -3.31 -13.48 -47.27
N GLN A 212 -2.76 -12.78 -48.27
CA GLN A 212 -2.78 -13.24 -49.66
C GLN A 212 -1.89 -14.48 -49.90
N LEU A 213 -0.92 -14.72 -49.03
CA LEU A 213 0.02 -15.84 -49.14
C LEU A 213 -0.46 -17.14 -48.43
N LYS A 214 -1.56 -17.15 -47.66
CA LYS A 214 -2.14 -18.36 -47.02
C LYS A 214 -3.43 -18.85 -47.72
N PRO A 215 -3.71 -20.18 -47.92
CA PRO A 215 -2.92 -21.40 -47.70
C PRO A 215 -2.62 -22.23 -48.98
N GLY A 216 -1.41 -22.79 -49.08
CA GLY A 216 -1.02 -23.77 -50.11
C GLY A 216 0.46 -23.69 -50.50
N HIS A 217 1.37 -23.87 -49.54
CA HIS A 217 2.82 -23.68 -49.76
C HIS A 217 3.45 -24.76 -50.65
N ALA A 218 3.51 -24.49 -51.94
CA ALA A 218 4.47 -25.12 -52.85
C ALA A 218 5.12 -24.03 -53.73
N GLY A 219 6.28 -23.50 -53.31
CA GLY A 219 7.24 -22.90 -54.24
C GLY A 219 7.61 -21.42 -54.12
N LEU A 220 7.22 -20.69 -53.05
CA LEU A 220 7.66 -19.29 -52.90
C LEU A 220 9.08 -19.21 -52.34
N SER A 221 10.00 -18.60 -53.10
CA SER A 221 11.38 -18.33 -52.69
C SER A 221 11.49 -17.00 -51.96
N ILE A 222 12.59 -16.81 -51.21
CA ILE A 222 12.90 -15.55 -50.50
C ILE A 222 12.90 -14.36 -51.47
N GLN A 223 13.42 -14.56 -52.68
CA GLN A 223 13.46 -13.58 -53.78
C GLN A 223 12.08 -13.13 -54.25
N ALA A 224 11.04 -13.96 -54.07
CA ALA A 224 9.67 -13.58 -54.37
C ALA A 224 9.00 -12.82 -53.21
N ILE A 225 9.28 -13.23 -51.96
CA ILE A 225 8.63 -12.68 -50.76
C ILE A 225 9.17 -11.28 -50.43
N VAL A 226 10.50 -11.09 -50.45
CA VAL A 226 11.13 -9.83 -50.00
C VAL A 226 10.63 -8.61 -50.78
N PRO A 227 10.57 -8.62 -52.13
CA PRO A 227 10.02 -7.49 -52.89
C PRO A 227 8.54 -7.21 -52.58
N LEU A 228 7.73 -8.24 -52.32
CA LEU A 228 6.29 -8.08 -52.03
C LEU A 228 6.06 -7.40 -50.67
N ILE A 229 6.77 -7.83 -49.63
CA ILE A 229 6.61 -7.27 -48.28
C ILE A 229 7.23 -5.87 -48.16
N THR A 230 8.28 -5.58 -48.94
CA THR A 230 9.00 -4.29 -48.93
C THR A 230 8.46 -3.28 -49.96
N ALA A 231 7.48 -3.65 -50.80
CA ALA A 231 6.98 -2.79 -51.88
C ALA A 231 6.49 -1.39 -51.45
N LYS A 232 6.04 -1.26 -50.19
CA LYS A 232 5.56 0.01 -49.62
C LYS A 232 6.54 0.69 -48.67
N SER A 233 7.73 0.14 -48.45
CA SER A 233 8.74 0.80 -47.60
C SER A 233 9.42 1.93 -48.37
N GLN A 234 9.57 3.07 -47.73
CA GLN A 234 10.18 4.28 -48.27
C GLN A 234 11.61 4.49 -47.76
N SER A 235 11.99 3.79 -46.69
CA SER A 235 13.30 3.88 -46.07
C SER A 235 13.87 2.50 -45.74
N LYS A 236 15.21 2.42 -45.57
CA LYS A 236 15.88 1.20 -45.11
C LYS A 236 15.36 0.74 -43.74
N LEU A 237 14.99 1.67 -42.86
CA LEU A 237 14.39 1.39 -41.56
C LEU A 237 13.04 0.68 -41.69
N GLU A 238 12.17 1.19 -42.57
CA GLU A 238 10.87 0.57 -42.87
C GLU A 238 11.02 -0.78 -43.56
N THR A 239 12.03 -0.96 -44.41
CA THR A 239 12.37 -2.25 -45.02
C THR A 239 12.74 -3.29 -43.96
N VAL A 240 13.60 -2.93 -42.98
CA VAL A 240 13.93 -3.81 -41.85
C VAL A 240 12.69 -4.13 -41.01
N ARG A 241 11.83 -3.14 -40.75
CA ARG A 241 10.56 -3.35 -40.03
C ARG A 241 9.66 -4.34 -40.77
N ALA A 242 9.51 -4.20 -42.08
CA ALA A 242 8.69 -5.10 -42.88
C ALA A 242 9.15 -6.56 -42.77
N ILE A 243 10.47 -6.79 -42.87
CA ILE A 243 11.08 -8.12 -42.75
C ILE A 243 10.88 -8.68 -41.35
N TRP A 244 11.23 -7.91 -40.31
CA TRP A 244 11.10 -8.35 -38.92
C TRP A 244 9.65 -8.68 -38.56
N PHE A 245 8.71 -7.79 -38.92
CA PHE A 245 7.29 -7.99 -38.64
C PHE A 245 6.73 -9.20 -39.40
N TRP A 246 7.15 -9.42 -40.64
CA TRP A 246 6.76 -10.60 -41.41
C TRP A 246 7.24 -11.89 -40.73
N LEU A 247 8.50 -11.94 -40.25
CA LEU A 247 9.02 -13.09 -39.52
C LEU A 247 8.21 -13.36 -38.25
N CYS A 248 7.98 -12.33 -37.44
CA CYS A 248 7.23 -12.46 -36.19
C CYS A 248 5.78 -12.90 -36.39
N HIS A 249 5.17 -12.60 -37.55
CA HIS A 249 3.77 -12.93 -37.82
C HIS A 249 3.55 -14.24 -38.57
N ASN A 250 4.49 -14.65 -39.43
CA ASN A 250 4.29 -15.79 -40.33
C ASN A 250 5.01 -17.07 -39.88
N ILE A 251 5.99 -16.96 -38.99
CA ILE A 251 6.75 -18.09 -38.49
C ILE A 251 6.30 -18.37 -37.05
N GLU A 252 6.02 -19.64 -36.75
CA GLU A 252 5.75 -20.15 -35.41
C GLU A 252 7.01 -20.77 -34.81
N TYR A 253 7.11 -20.81 -33.48
CA TYR A 253 8.27 -21.44 -32.85
C TYR A 253 8.17 -22.97 -32.87
N ASP A 254 9.24 -23.65 -33.30
CA ASP A 254 9.34 -25.10 -33.32
C ASP A 254 9.63 -25.67 -31.92
N VAL A 255 8.57 -25.81 -31.11
CA VAL A 255 8.64 -26.32 -29.73
C VAL A 255 9.16 -27.75 -29.69
N ASP A 256 8.74 -28.61 -30.61
CA ASP A 256 9.16 -30.02 -30.66
C ASP A 256 10.65 -30.15 -31.00
N GLY A 257 11.14 -29.38 -31.99
CA GLY A 257 12.56 -29.31 -32.31
C GLY A 257 13.40 -28.75 -31.16
N PHE A 258 12.88 -27.73 -30.46
CA PHE A 258 13.53 -27.15 -29.28
C PHE A 258 13.64 -28.15 -28.12
N LEU A 259 12.58 -28.90 -27.83
CA LEU A 259 12.55 -29.95 -26.80
C LEU A 259 13.34 -31.21 -27.19
N GLY A 260 13.89 -31.28 -28.41
CA GLY A 260 14.62 -32.44 -28.93
C GLY A 260 13.74 -33.63 -29.30
N LEU A 261 12.43 -33.41 -29.45
CA LEU A 261 11.46 -34.42 -29.87
C LEU A 261 11.44 -34.63 -31.38
N SER A 262 11.94 -33.67 -32.15
CA SER A 262 12.05 -33.74 -33.61
C SER A 262 13.34 -33.06 -34.13
N GLN A 263 13.60 -33.20 -35.43
CA GLN A 263 14.72 -32.49 -36.06
C GLN A 263 14.42 -30.99 -36.13
N LYS A 264 15.34 -30.18 -35.60
CA LYS A 264 15.21 -28.71 -35.54
C LYS A 264 15.06 -28.11 -36.93
N ILE A 265 14.00 -27.31 -37.11
CA ILE A 265 13.80 -26.56 -38.35
C ILE A 265 14.60 -25.25 -38.26
N HIS A 266 15.67 -25.15 -39.06
CA HIS A 266 16.62 -24.02 -39.02
C HIS A 266 17.09 -23.55 -40.39
N MET A 267 16.95 -24.37 -41.45
CA MET A 267 17.32 -23.97 -42.82
C MET A 267 16.24 -23.03 -43.40
N PRO A 268 16.59 -21.87 -43.99
CA PRO A 268 15.64 -20.89 -44.50
C PRO A 268 14.54 -21.47 -45.41
N GLU A 269 14.89 -22.39 -46.31
CA GLU A 269 13.93 -23.03 -47.21
C GLU A 269 12.93 -23.92 -46.46
N GLN A 270 13.40 -24.64 -45.43
CA GLN A 270 12.54 -25.46 -44.58
C GLN A 270 11.64 -24.60 -43.70
N VAL A 271 12.16 -23.48 -43.18
CA VAL A 271 11.38 -22.51 -42.39
C VAL A 271 10.25 -21.93 -43.24
N LEU A 272 10.51 -21.53 -44.49
CA LEU A 272 9.49 -21.03 -45.41
C LEU A 272 8.44 -22.08 -45.78
N GLN A 273 8.85 -23.35 -45.96
CA GLN A 273 7.93 -24.43 -46.31
C GLN A 273 7.01 -24.81 -45.15
N THR A 274 7.55 -24.87 -43.94
CA THR A 274 6.84 -25.35 -42.75
C THR A 274 6.15 -24.24 -41.97
N GLY A 275 6.57 -22.99 -42.15
CA GLY A 275 6.15 -21.86 -41.31
C GLY A 275 6.61 -21.98 -39.86
N ARG A 276 7.62 -22.80 -39.55
CA ARG A 276 8.11 -23.06 -38.19
C ARG A 276 9.63 -22.96 -38.12
N ALA A 277 10.17 -22.48 -37.02
CA ALA A 277 11.62 -22.38 -36.81
C ALA A 277 12.03 -22.40 -35.34
N VAL A 278 13.25 -22.85 -35.07
CA VAL A 278 13.99 -22.53 -33.82
C VAL A 278 14.74 -21.21 -33.95
N CYS A 279 15.34 -20.70 -32.88
CA CYS A 279 16.01 -19.39 -32.87
C CYS A 279 17.05 -19.18 -33.99
N SER A 280 17.89 -20.18 -34.28
CA SER A 280 18.83 -20.11 -35.42
C SER A 280 18.10 -19.99 -36.76
N GLY A 281 16.96 -20.66 -36.94
CA GLY A 281 16.16 -20.56 -38.17
C GLY A 281 15.57 -19.17 -38.40
N TYR A 282 15.12 -18.51 -37.33
CA TYR A 282 14.72 -17.09 -37.41
C TYR A 282 15.91 -16.20 -37.81
N ALA A 283 17.07 -16.42 -37.20
CA ALA A 283 18.26 -15.59 -37.46
C ALA A 283 18.79 -15.76 -38.89
N HIS A 284 18.88 -17.00 -39.38
CA HIS A 284 19.28 -17.34 -40.76
C HIS A 284 18.32 -16.74 -41.79
N LEU A 285 17.01 -16.92 -41.60
CA LEU A 285 16.02 -16.39 -42.53
C LEU A 285 16.02 -14.86 -42.52
N CYS A 286 16.17 -14.22 -41.35
CA CYS A 286 16.28 -12.77 -41.26
C CYS A 286 17.51 -12.23 -42.01
N GLN A 287 18.67 -12.87 -41.85
CA GLN A 287 19.89 -12.47 -42.56
C GLN A 287 19.70 -12.58 -44.07
N GLU A 288 19.13 -13.69 -44.54
CA GLU A 288 18.91 -13.96 -45.96
C GLU A 288 17.92 -12.96 -46.59
N MET A 289 16.81 -12.67 -45.90
CA MET A 289 15.84 -11.66 -46.34
C MET A 289 16.45 -10.26 -46.36
N CYS A 290 17.29 -9.91 -45.38
CA CYS A 290 18.00 -8.64 -45.36
C CYS A 290 19.00 -8.53 -46.50
N ARG A 291 19.73 -9.62 -46.81
CA ARG A 291 20.67 -9.66 -47.93
C ARG A 291 19.98 -9.42 -49.27
N GLU A 292 18.85 -10.07 -49.50
CA GLU A 292 18.04 -9.87 -50.70
C GLU A 292 17.46 -8.44 -50.78
N ALA A 293 17.18 -7.80 -49.64
CA ALA A 293 16.78 -6.39 -49.58
C ALA A 293 17.95 -5.39 -49.69
N GLY A 294 19.20 -5.86 -49.85
CA GLY A 294 20.40 -5.02 -49.93
C GLY A 294 20.82 -4.37 -48.60
N LEU A 295 20.52 -5.02 -47.47
CA LEU A 295 20.84 -4.58 -46.12
C LEU A 295 21.97 -5.42 -45.52
N SER A 296 22.95 -4.79 -44.87
CA SER A 296 24.00 -5.50 -44.13
C SER A 296 23.41 -6.09 -42.83
N CYS A 297 23.37 -7.41 -42.72
CA CYS A 297 22.88 -8.11 -41.53
C CYS A 297 23.84 -9.24 -41.14
N VAL A 298 24.10 -9.38 -39.84
CA VAL A 298 24.99 -10.38 -39.24
C VAL A 298 24.22 -11.19 -38.20
N GLU A 299 24.50 -12.48 -38.13
CA GLU A 299 24.01 -13.38 -37.08
C GLU A 299 24.92 -13.30 -35.87
N VAL A 300 24.31 -13.21 -34.68
CA VAL A 300 25.03 -13.09 -33.41
C VAL A 300 24.64 -14.28 -32.53
N PRO A 301 25.52 -15.28 -32.37
CA PRO A 301 25.32 -16.35 -31.41
C PRO A 301 25.62 -15.85 -29.99
N GLY A 302 24.89 -16.39 -29.01
CA GLY A 302 25.07 -16.01 -27.62
C GLY A 302 24.18 -16.78 -26.66
N PHE A 303 23.90 -16.16 -25.53
CA PHE A 303 23.15 -16.73 -24.42
C PHE A 303 21.96 -15.82 -24.12
N GLY A 304 20.76 -16.38 -24.20
CA GLY A 304 19.53 -15.71 -23.79
C GLY A 304 19.21 -16.02 -22.33
N GLN A 305 19.00 -14.99 -21.51
CA GLN A 305 18.53 -15.13 -20.14
C GLN A 305 17.05 -15.50 -20.17
N SER A 306 16.70 -16.69 -19.69
CA SER A 306 15.32 -17.16 -19.64
C SER A 306 14.83 -17.33 -18.18
N PRO A 307 13.51 -17.25 -17.94
CA PRO A 307 12.86 -17.59 -16.66
C PRO A 307 13.28 -18.94 -16.06
N CYS A 308 13.60 -19.90 -16.95
CA CYS A 308 13.91 -21.28 -16.59
C CYS A 308 15.39 -21.50 -16.28
N SER A 309 16.24 -20.48 -16.44
CA SER A 309 17.66 -20.54 -16.11
C SER A 309 17.89 -20.41 -14.59
N ARG A 310 17.33 -21.35 -13.84
CA ARG A 310 17.25 -21.34 -12.38
C ARG A 310 18.54 -21.90 -11.77
N GLY A 311 19.19 -21.13 -10.90
CA GLY A 311 20.12 -21.67 -9.90
C GLY A 311 21.62 -21.52 -10.17
N GLY A 312 22.07 -20.43 -10.82
CA GLY A 312 23.50 -20.04 -10.83
C GLY A 312 24.48 -21.07 -11.40
N ARG A 313 24.00 -22.13 -12.07
CA ARG A 313 24.81 -23.13 -12.78
C ARG A 313 24.74 -22.89 -14.28
N TRP A 314 25.08 -21.69 -14.70
CA TRP A 314 25.42 -21.41 -16.09
C TRP A 314 26.85 -21.86 -16.38
N CYS A 315 27.18 -23.16 -16.26
CA CYS A 315 28.43 -23.72 -16.82
C CYS A 315 28.62 -25.20 -16.45
N GLN A 316 28.10 -26.07 -17.30
CA GLN A 316 28.95 -27.12 -17.89
C GLN A 316 28.80 -27.19 -19.42
N GLN A 317 27.82 -26.48 -20.00
CA GLN A 317 27.63 -26.46 -21.45
C GLN A 317 28.33 -25.23 -22.05
N GLN A 318 29.32 -25.50 -22.87
CA GLN A 318 30.26 -24.55 -23.48
C GLN A 318 29.73 -23.97 -24.81
N LYS A 319 28.43 -24.12 -25.11
CA LYS A 319 27.80 -23.70 -26.37
C LYS A 319 26.70 -22.67 -26.13
N SER A 320 26.66 -21.63 -26.96
CA SER A 320 25.58 -20.65 -27.12
C SER A 320 24.17 -21.28 -27.01
N SER A 321 23.28 -20.68 -26.22
CA SER A 321 21.89 -21.14 -26.07
C SER A 321 20.89 -20.45 -26.98
N HIS A 322 21.27 -19.34 -27.63
CA HIS A 322 20.39 -18.51 -28.44
C HIS A 322 21.13 -17.81 -29.59
N MET A 323 20.38 -17.33 -30.59
CA MET A 323 20.93 -16.62 -31.75
C MET A 323 19.97 -15.52 -32.22
N TRP A 324 20.51 -14.35 -32.54
CA TRP A 324 19.76 -13.17 -33.00
C TRP A 324 20.53 -12.43 -34.11
N ASN A 325 20.07 -11.23 -34.50
CA ASN A 325 20.66 -10.48 -35.61
C ASN A 325 21.13 -9.07 -35.21
N ALA A 326 22.13 -8.57 -35.94
CA ALA A 326 22.55 -7.18 -35.95
C ALA A 326 22.46 -6.63 -37.39
N VAL A 327 21.81 -5.48 -37.58
CA VAL A 327 21.61 -4.85 -38.89
C VAL A 327 22.28 -3.48 -38.93
N GLU A 328 22.88 -3.11 -40.07
CA GLU A 328 23.48 -1.79 -40.24
C GLU A 328 22.46 -0.78 -40.79
N LEU A 329 22.18 0.26 -40.01
CA LEU A 329 21.29 1.36 -40.38
C LEU A 329 22.02 2.70 -40.18
N GLU A 330 21.99 3.55 -41.22
CA GLU A 330 22.61 4.88 -41.20
C GLU A 330 24.09 4.91 -40.72
N GLY A 331 24.85 3.85 -41.02
CA GLY A 331 26.26 3.70 -40.63
C GLY A 331 26.47 3.24 -39.18
N GLN A 332 25.43 2.68 -38.54
CA GLN A 332 25.48 2.16 -37.17
C GLN A 332 24.83 0.77 -37.11
N TRP A 333 25.45 -0.15 -36.37
CA TRP A 333 24.88 -1.49 -36.12
C TRP A 333 23.77 -1.42 -35.07
N CYS A 334 22.61 -1.98 -35.33
CA CYS A 334 21.46 -2.06 -34.41
C CYS A 334 21.09 -3.53 -34.14
N LEU A 335 20.69 -3.85 -32.90
CA LEU A 335 20.39 -5.22 -32.47
C LEU A 335 18.89 -5.51 -32.61
N LEU A 336 18.54 -6.69 -33.09
CA LEU A 336 17.14 -7.14 -33.17
C LEU A 336 17.01 -8.65 -32.98
N ASP A 337 15.88 -9.07 -32.40
CA ASP A 337 15.54 -10.48 -32.22
C ASP A 337 14.13 -10.74 -32.75
N ALA A 338 14.04 -11.45 -33.87
CA ALA A 338 12.76 -11.82 -34.48
C ALA A 338 12.10 -13.01 -33.76
N CYS A 339 12.88 -13.87 -33.12
CA CYS A 339 12.39 -15.07 -32.43
C CYS A 339 11.63 -14.69 -31.15
N TRP A 340 12.25 -13.88 -30.29
CA TRP A 340 11.60 -13.41 -29.05
C TRP A 340 10.58 -12.29 -29.33
N GLY A 341 10.73 -11.58 -30.44
CA GLY A 341 9.71 -10.66 -30.96
C GLY A 341 8.45 -11.36 -31.48
N ALA A 342 8.51 -12.64 -31.86
CA ALA A 342 7.38 -13.41 -32.38
C ALA A 342 6.44 -13.93 -31.28
N GLY A 343 6.99 -14.28 -30.11
CA GLY A 343 6.21 -14.80 -29.00
C GLY A 343 7.02 -15.57 -27.98
N THR A 344 6.32 -16.27 -27.10
CA THR A 344 6.90 -17.05 -25.99
C THR A 344 6.47 -18.50 -26.05
N VAL A 345 7.29 -19.41 -25.53
CA VAL A 345 6.96 -20.82 -25.42
C VAL A 345 6.49 -21.12 -24.00
N ASP A 346 5.32 -21.75 -23.88
CA ASP A 346 4.91 -22.38 -22.63
C ASP A 346 5.38 -23.84 -22.66
N ALA A 347 6.40 -24.13 -21.86
CA ALA A 347 6.99 -25.46 -21.78
C ALA A 347 6.07 -26.50 -21.13
N GLU A 348 5.14 -26.07 -20.26
CA GLU A 348 4.21 -26.98 -19.58
C GLU A 348 3.12 -27.45 -20.53
N SER A 349 2.51 -26.52 -21.27
CA SER A 349 1.50 -26.85 -22.28
C SER A 349 2.09 -27.29 -23.63
N ARG A 350 3.42 -27.11 -23.82
CA ARG A 350 4.13 -27.35 -25.09
C ARG A 350 3.56 -26.56 -26.27
N LEU A 351 3.09 -25.34 -26.00
CA LEU A 351 2.50 -24.47 -27.01
C LEU A 351 3.35 -23.22 -27.23
N PHE A 352 3.41 -22.80 -28.48
CA PHE A 352 3.89 -21.47 -28.84
C PHE A 352 2.74 -20.46 -28.69
N LEU A 353 2.98 -19.41 -27.90
CA LEU A 353 2.05 -18.31 -27.69
C LEU A 353 2.53 -17.11 -28.52
N PRO A 354 1.92 -16.84 -29.69
CA PRO A 354 2.31 -15.71 -30.53
C PRO A 354 2.02 -14.41 -29.78
N ARG A 355 3.05 -13.57 -29.67
CA ARG A 355 2.99 -12.25 -29.05
C ARG A 355 4.00 -11.35 -29.74
N HIS A 356 3.49 -10.34 -30.45
CA HIS A 356 4.34 -9.34 -31.08
C HIS A 356 4.91 -8.40 -30.03
N ASP A 357 6.20 -8.53 -29.75
CA ASP A 357 6.92 -7.69 -28.80
C ASP A 357 7.92 -6.78 -29.51
N ASP A 358 7.49 -5.54 -29.74
CA ASP A 358 8.27 -4.49 -30.38
C ASP A 358 9.54 -4.12 -29.59
N PHE A 359 9.65 -4.51 -28.32
CA PHE A 359 10.86 -4.28 -27.53
C PHE A 359 12.10 -4.83 -28.24
N PHE A 360 12.00 -6.00 -28.89
CA PHE A 360 13.09 -6.69 -29.57
C PHE A 360 13.42 -6.17 -30.98
N PHE A 361 12.73 -5.12 -31.45
CA PHE A 361 13.02 -4.48 -32.74
C PHE A 361 13.96 -3.26 -32.58
N LEU A 362 15.23 -3.37 -32.95
CA LEU A 362 16.21 -2.26 -32.83
C LEU A 362 16.35 -1.76 -31.39
N THR A 363 16.46 -2.69 -30.44
CA THR A 363 16.63 -2.38 -29.01
C THR A 363 17.97 -1.68 -28.77
N ASP A 364 17.97 -0.70 -27.87
CA ASP A 364 19.21 -0.05 -27.43
C ASP A 364 20.13 -1.08 -26.75
N PRO A 365 21.45 -1.08 -27.04
CA PRO A 365 22.38 -2.08 -26.48
C PRO A 365 22.38 -2.16 -24.95
N GLU A 366 22.16 -1.03 -24.28
CA GLU A 366 22.10 -0.93 -22.82
C GLU A 366 20.92 -1.70 -22.22
N HIS A 367 19.85 -1.88 -22.97
CA HIS A 367 18.69 -2.69 -22.57
C HIS A 367 18.77 -4.12 -23.13
N PHE A 368 19.34 -4.30 -24.33
CA PHE A 368 19.44 -5.62 -24.97
C PHE A 368 20.39 -6.56 -24.21
N ILE A 369 21.49 -6.03 -23.65
CA ILE A 369 22.44 -6.80 -22.84
C ILE A 369 21.85 -7.35 -21.54
N GLU A 370 20.68 -6.88 -21.11
CA GLU A 370 20.01 -7.38 -19.91
C GLU A 370 19.45 -8.78 -20.12
N THR A 371 19.19 -9.18 -21.37
CA THR A 371 18.70 -10.51 -21.70
C THR A 371 19.60 -11.28 -22.66
N HIS A 372 20.42 -10.62 -23.48
CA HIS A 372 21.20 -11.25 -24.54
C HIS A 372 22.70 -11.00 -24.35
N TRP A 373 23.44 -12.05 -23.97
CA TRP A 373 24.90 -11.99 -23.83
C TRP A 373 25.58 -12.67 -25.03
N PRO A 374 26.24 -11.93 -25.94
CA PRO A 374 26.87 -12.50 -27.14
C PRO A 374 28.15 -13.27 -26.82
N GLU A 375 28.46 -14.30 -27.61
CA GLU A 375 29.74 -15.01 -27.51
C GLU A 375 30.94 -14.10 -27.81
N ASP A 376 30.76 -13.18 -28.77
CA ASP A 376 31.73 -12.16 -29.10
C ASP A 376 31.35 -10.81 -28.44
N PRO A 377 32.16 -10.31 -27.48
CA PRO A 377 31.89 -9.07 -26.77
C PRO A 377 31.72 -7.83 -27.66
N GLN A 378 32.24 -7.84 -28.90
CA GLN A 378 32.08 -6.69 -29.80
C GLN A 378 30.62 -6.43 -30.17
N TRP A 379 29.79 -7.49 -30.22
CA TRP A 379 28.37 -7.40 -30.54
C TRP A 379 27.50 -6.97 -29.36
N GLN A 380 28.09 -6.74 -28.19
CA GLN A 380 27.40 -6.00 -27.14
C GLN A 380 27.18 -4.54 -27.54
N LEU A 381 28.04 -3.99 -28.42
CA LEU A 381 27.99 -2.60 -28.86
C LEU A 381 28.07 -1.57 -27.71
N LEU A 382 28.62 -1.99 -26.57
CA LEU A 382 28.80 -1.20 -25.34
C LEU A 382 30.30 -0.91 -25.11
N GLN A 383 30.59 0.25 -24.51
CA GLN A 383 31.94 0.61 -24.08
C GLN A 383 31.89 1.18 -22.65
N PRO A 384 32.45 0.49 -21.63
CA PRO A 384 33.06 -0.84 -21.69
C PRO A 384 32.04 -1.98 -21.89
N PRO A 385 32.45 -3.15 -22.43
CA PRO A 385 31.59 -4.33 -22.48
C PRO A 385 31.32 -4.87 -21.07
N VAL A 386 30.15 -5.48 -20.89
CA VAL A 386 29.72 -6.15 -19.66
C VAL A 386 30.42 -7.51 -19.54
N SER A 387 31.03 -7.75 -18.38
CA SER A 387 31.66 -9.03 -18.07
C SER A 387 30.62 -10.13 -17.90
N ARG A 388 31.06 -11.38 -18.03
CA ARG A 388 30.18 -12.54 -17.84
C ARG A 388 29.68 -12.61 -16.40
N GLU A 389 30.56 -12.37 -15.45
CA GLU A 389 30.25 -12.40 -14.02
C GLU A 389 29.19 -11.36 -13.65
N ASP A 390 29.31 -10.15 -14.23
CA ASP A 390 28.32 -9.09 -14.03
C ASP A 390 26.97 -9.47 -14.65
N PHE A 391 26.97 -10.08 -15.84
CA PHE A 391 25.74 -10.52 -16.50
C PHE A 391 25.00 -11.58 -15.68
N GLU A 392 25.71 -12.59 -15.16
CA GLU A 392 25.13 -13.68 -14.36
C GLU A 392 24.53 -13.19 -13.03
N GLN A 393 25.06 -12.10 -12.47
CA GLN A 393 24.55 -11.51 -11.23
C GLN A 393 23.38 -10.55 -11.45
N ARG A 394 23.09 -10.09 -12.68
CA ARG A 394 22.01 -9.14 -12.94
C ARG A 394 20.64 -9.73 -12.67
N VAL A 395 19.76 -8.89 -12.15
CA VAL A 395 18.33 -9.17 -11.97
C VAL A 395 17.68 -9.38 -13.33
N PHE A 396 16.94 -10.48 -13.47
CA PHE A 396 16.16 -10.75 -14.67
C PHE A 396 15.06 -9.70 -14.85
N LYS A 397 15.02 -9.07 -16.04
CA LYS A 397 14.03 -8.06 -16.42
C LYS A 397 13.36 -8.48 -17.72
N THR A 398 12.04 -8.35 -17.78
CA THR A 398 11.28 -8.58 -19.02
C THR A 398 11.22 -7.30 -19.86
N SER A 399 10.76 -7.41 -21.11
CA SER A 399 10.47 -6.25 -21.97
C SER A 399 9.50 -5.25 -21.32
N GLU A 400 8.56 -5.75 -20.53
CA GLU A 400 7.56 -4.96 -19.80
C GLU A 400 8.18 -4.02 -18.75
N PHE A 401 9.31 -4.41 -18.15
CA PHE A 401 10.06 -3.55 -17.24
C PHE A 401 10.48 -2.24 -17.92
N PHE A 402 10.99 -2.33 -19.14
CA PHE A 402 11.44 -1.18 -19.92
C PHE A 402 10.28 -0.41 -20.53
N ARG A 403 9.22 -1.10 -20.96
CA ARG A 403 8.00 -0.48 -21.51
C ARG A 403 7.32 0.42 -20.47
N LEU A 404 7.25 -0.04 -19.22
CA LEU A 404 6.73 0.71 -18.08
C LEU A 404 7.72 1.75 -17.53
N GLN A 405 8.92 1.86 -18.12
CA GLN A 405 9.99 2.80 -17.70
C GLN A 405 10.39 2.63 -16.23
N LEU A 406 10.41 1.38 -15.75
CA LEU A 406 10.83 1.07 -14.39
C LEU A 406 12.36 1.19 -14.26
N SER A 407 12.81 1.49 -13.05
CA SER A 407 14.22 1.50 -12.70
C SER A 407 14.50 0.62 -11.49
N LEU A 408 15.66 -0.03 -11.47
CA LEU A 408 16.10 -0.86 -10.36
C LEU A 408 16.87 0.01 -9.38
N LEU A 409 16.37 0.22 -8.17
CA LEU A 409 17.04 1.08 -7.19
C LEU A 409 18.00 0.26 -6.32
N SER A 410 17.50 -0.82 -5.73
CA SER A 410 18.30 -1.75 -4.91
C SER A 410 17.50 -3.02 -4.62
N PRO A 411 18.14 -4.16 -4.37
CA PRO A 411 19.49 -4.56 -4.79
C PRO A 411 19.56 -4.83 -6.30
N ASN A 412 20.77 -4.74 -6.87
CA ASN A 412 21.04 -4.97 -8.30
C ASN A 412 21.43 -6.42 -8.64
N THR A 413 21.40 -7.32 -7.65
CA THR A 413 21.78 -8.72 -7.78
C THR A 413 20.56 -9.65 -7.83
N SER A 414 20.57 -10.66 -8.69
CA SER A 414 19.49 -11.64 -8.82
C SER A 414 19.33 -12.56 -7.61
N LEU A 415 20.44 -12.95 -6.98
CA LEU A 415 20.44 -13.80 -5.78
C LEU A 415 20.57 -12.94 -4.52
N LEU A 416 19.53 -12.95 -3.69
CA LEU A 416 19.48 -12.22 -2.44
C LEU A 416 19.62 -13.16 -1.25
N LYS A 417 20.40 -12.77 -0.26
CA LYS A 417 20.50 -13.48 1.02
C LYS A 417 19.73 -12.71 2.08
N THR A 418 18.88 -13.42 2.82
CA THR A 418 18.12 -12.80 3.92
C THR A 418 19.05 -12.36 5.05
N ALA A 419 18.81 -11.17 5.60
CA ALA A 419 19.40 -10.72 6.86
C ALA A 419 18.31 -10.80 7.94
N HIS A 420 18.53 -11.56 9.03
CA HIS A 420 17.52 -11.75 10.08
C HIS A 420 16.19 -12.34 9.59
N GLY A 421 16.24 -13.12 8.50
CA GLY A 421 15.06 -13.72 7.87
C GLY A 421 14.25 -12.76 7.00
N GLU A 422 14.80 -11.59 6.66
CA GLU A 422 14.16 -10.56 5.86
C GLU A 422 15.02 -10.15 4.65
N VAL A 423 14.35 -9.76 3.57
CA VAL A 423 14.98 -9.08 2.43
C VAL A 423 14.03 -8.01 1.87
N SER A 424 14.60 -6.91 1.36
CA SER A 424 13.84 -5.83 0.73
C SER A 424 14.35 -5.55 -0.67
N VAL A 425 13.42 -5.29 -1.59
CA VAL A 425 13.66 -4.91 -2.99
C VAL A 425 12.98 -3.58 -3.26
N MET A 426 13.65 -2.68 -3.97
CA MET A 426 13.18 -1.35 -4.31
C MET A 426 13.24 -1.12 -5.82
N LEU A 427 12.10 -0.77 -6.40
CA LEU A 427 11.95 -0.35 -7.79
C LEU A 427 11.54 1.11 -7.85
N GLY A 428 12.08 1.86 -8.81
CA GLY A 428 11.68 3.22 -9.13
C GLY A 428 10.70 3.24 -10.28
N THR A 429 9.79 4.21 -10.26
CA THR A 429 8.83 4.45 -11.35
C THR A 429 8.74 5.95 -11.64
N THR A 430 8.62 6.29 -12.92
CA THR A 430 8.44 7.66 -13.41
C THR A 430 6.97 8.02 -13.63
N HIS A 431 6.08 7.02 -13.66
CA HIS A 431 4.67 7.16 -13.98
C HIS A 431 3.80 6.37 -12.98
N PRO A 432 2.54 6.77 -12.75
CA PRO A 432 1.61 6.00 -11.93
C PRO A 432 1.51 4.54 -12.41
N THR A 433 2.05 3.63 -11.61
CA THR A 433 2.21 2.20 -11.91
C THR A 433 1.76 1.38 -10.70
N GLU A 434 0.83 0.45 -10.93
CA GLU A 434 0.39 -0.52 -9.93
C GLU A 434 1.30 -1.74 -9.95
N PHE A 435 1.62 -2.27 -8.78
CA PHE A 435 2.48 -3.43 -8.59
C PHE A 435 1.74 -4.54 -7.86
N THR A 436 2.16 -5.78 -8.09
CA THR A 436 1.86 -6.94 -7.26
C THR A 436 3.05 -7.87 -7.29
N TYR A 437 3.13 -8.81 -6.35
CA TYR A 437 4.23 -9.77 -6.29
C TYR A 437 3.72 -11.16 -5.92
N GLN A 438 4.50 -12.16 -6.27
CA GLN A 438 4.27 -13.57 -5.92
C GLN A 438 5.56 -14.10 -5.29
N LEU A 439 5.44 -14.84 -4.19
CA LEU A 439 6.58 -15.46 -3.51
C LEU A 439 6.38 -16.96 -3.45
N SER A 440 7.07 -17.71 -4.28
CA SER A 440 6.93 -19.18 -4.36
C SER A 440 8.16 -19.88 -3.79
N ARG A 441 7.96 -20.93 -2.99
CA ARG A 441 9.07 -21.77 -2.54
C ARG A 441 9.57 -22.65 -3.69
N LEU A 442 10.88 -22.70 -3.89
CA LEU A 442 11.48 -23.61 -4.87
C LEU A 442 11.67 -25.00 -4.23
N GLN A 443 10.98 -26.01 -4.76
CA GLN A 443 11.15 -27.43 -4.39
C GLN A 443 11.64 -28.20 -5.62
N GLY A 444 12.95 -28.21 -5.88
CA GLY A 444 13.49 -28.84 -7.09
C GLY A 444 13.13 -28.07 -8.37
N THR A 445 12.62 -28.76 -9.39
CA THR A 445 12.23 -28.17 -10.69
C THR A 445 10.82 -27.57 -10.70
N THR A 446 10.01 -27.76 -9.67
CA THR A 446 8.63 -27.26 -9.59
C THR A 446 8.50 -26.04 -8.68
N THR A 447 7.70 -25.06 -9.13
CA THR A 447 7.27 -23.92 -8.32
C THR A 447 6.23 -24.39 -7.30
N GLY A 448 6.53 -24.24 -6.01
CA GLY A 448 5.57 -24.52 -4.94
C GLY A 448 4.47 -23.46 -4.82
N GLU A 449 3.54 -23.70 -3.89
CA GLU A 449 2.44 -22.77 -3.56
C GLU A 449 2.95 -21.35 -3.23
N ASP A 450 2.18 -20.34 -3.64
CA ASP A 450 2.45 -18.93 -3.34
C ASP A 450 2.25 -18.67 -1.83
N VAL A 451 3.31 -18.21 -1.18
CA VAL A 451 3.33 -17.86 0.25
C VAL A 451 3.39 -16.34 0.47
N GLY A 452 3.29 -15.54 -0.60
CA GLY A 452 3.49 -14.09 -0.59
C GLY A 452 2.51 -13.30 0.26
N ALA A 453 1.22 -13.65 0.25
CA ALA A 453 0.17 -12.87 0.91
C ALA A 453 0.36 -12.66 2.42
N VAL A 454 1.05 -13.59 3.11
CA VAL A 454 1.28 -13.55 4.57
C VAL A 454 2.73 -13.17 4.91
N HIS A 455 3.65 -13.31 3.95
CA HIS A 455 5.10 -13.20 4.17
C HIS A 455 5.74 -12.07 3.38
N GLY A 456 4.94 -11.19 2.79
CA GLY A 456 5.42 -10.02 2.09
C GLY A 456 4.65 -8.75 2.48
N MET A 457 5.35 -7.64 2.38
CA MET A 457 4.88 -6.31 2.65
C MET A 457 5.34 -5.44 1.48
N MET A 458 4.40 -4.99 0.66
CA MET A 458 4.67 -4.05 -0.42
C MET A 458 4.22 -2.66 0.00
N THR A 459 5.18 -1.75 0.07
CA THR A 459 4.96 -0.32 0.34
C THR A 459 5.11 0.44 -0.96
N VAL A 460 4.07 1.19 -1.36
CA VAL A 460 4.09 2.01 -2.58
C VAL A 460 4.22 3.48 -2.20
N SER A 461 5.24 4.16 -2.72
CA SER A 461 5.40 5.62 -2.65
C SER A 461 5.08 6.26 -4.01
N GLU A 462 5.16 7.59 -4.12
CA GLU A 462 4.90 8.30 -5.38
C GLU A 462 5.80 7.82 -6.53
N ASN A 463 7.10 7.63 -6.27
CA ASN A 463 8.10 7.33 -7.31
C ASN A 463 8.86 6.00 -7.10
N ASN A 464 8.52 5.25 -6.06
CA ASN A 464 9.17 3.97 -5.80
C ASN A 464 8.20 2.98 -5.15
N VAL A 465 8.53 1.70 -5.27
CA VAL A 465 7.88 0.61 -4.55
C VAL A 465 8.95 -0.18 -3.82
N THR A 466 8.70 -0.45 -2.54
CA THR A 466 9.53 -1.30 -1.68
C THR A 466 8.76 -2.58 -1.40
N ILE A 467 9.30 -3.73 -1.82
CA ILE A 467 8.76 -5.05 -1.50
C ILE A 467 9.69 -5.70 -0.49
N LYS A 468 9.21 -5.82 0.74
CA LYS A 468 9.89 -6.47 1.86
C LYS A 468 9.27 -7.84 2.09
N VAL A 469 10.08 -8.89 2.08
CA VAL A 469 9.60 -10.27 2.25
C VAL A 469 10.36 -10.99 3.37
N THR A 470 9.62 -11.79 4.12
CA THR A 470 10.09 -12.59 5.27
C THR A 470 9.74 -14.06 5.05
N PRO A 471 10.58 -14.82 4.32
CA PRO A 471 10.24 -16.19 3.94
C PRO A 471 9.94 -17.08 5.16
N PRO A 472 8.91 -17.95 5.09
CA PRO A 472 8.43 -18.73 6.25
C PRO A 472 9.39 -19.81 6.74
N THR A 473 10.21 -20.36 5.84
CA THR A 473 11.11 -21.48 6.12
C THR A 473 12.48 -21.21 5.53
N LYS A 474 13.50 -21.93 6.01
CA LYS A 474 14.81 -21.95 5.35
C LYS A 474 14.70 -22.59 3.97
N GLY A 475 15.39 -22.03 2.98
CA GLY A 475 15.38 -22.53 1.62
C GLY A 475 15.48 -21.45 0.56
N LEU A 476 15.29 -21.85 -0.70
CA LEU A 476 15.26 -20.95 -1.84
C LEU A 476 13.82 -20.60 -2.18
N PHE A 477 13.58 -19.32 -2.46
CA PHE A 477 12.30 -18.77 -2.88
C PHE A 477 12.50 -17.96 -4.14
N ASP A 478 11.46 -17.90 -4.97
CA ASP A 478 11.39 -17.05 -6.15
C ASP A 478 10.40 -15.93 -5.87
N LEU A 479 10.88 -14.69 -5.97
CA LEU A 479 10.08 -13.48 -5.84
C LEU A 479 9.86 -12.92 -7.25
N MET A 480 8.66 -13.09 -7.77
CA MET A 480 8.24 -12.52 -9.05
C MET A 480 7.49 -11.22 -8.81
N ILE A 481 7.84 -10.16 -9.54
CA ILE A 481 7.22 -8.85 -9.44
C ILE A 481 6.47 -8.57 -10.73
N PHE A 482 5.21 -8.17 -10.61
CA PHE A 482 4.35 -7.82 -11.73
C PHE A 482 3.91 -6.36 -11.63
N ALA A 483 3.69 -5.71 -12.76
CA ALA A 483 3.27 -4.33 -12.81
C ALA A 483 2.35 -4.02 -14.00
N ARG A 484 1.62 -2.91 -13.90
CA ARG A 484 0.81 -2.33 -14.98
C ARG A 484 0.65 -0.82 -14.78
N HIS A 485 0.27 -0.10 -15.84
CA HIS A 485 -0.13 1.31 -15.71
C HIS A 485 -1.36 1.44 -14.79
N ALA A 486 -1.35 2.41 -13.88
CA ALA A 486 -2.39 2.56 -12.85
C ALA A 486 -3.77 2.95 -13.42
N ASP A 487 -3.84 3.40 -14.67
CA ASP A 487 -5.10 3.73 -15.35
C ASP A 487 -5.63 2.59 -16.23
N SER A 488 -4.85 1.51 -16.39
CA SER A 488 -5.22 0.39 -17.24
C SER A 488 -6.01 -0.68 -16.47
N GLN A 489 -6.96 -1.31 -17.16
CA GLN A 489 -7.66 -2.51 -16.70
C GLN A 489 -6.98 -3.80 -17.18
N ASP A 490 -5.84 -3.67 -17.87
CA ASP A 490 -5.06 -4.81 -18.37
C ASP A 490 -4.59 -5.71 -17.21
N PRO A 491 -4.35 -7.00 -17.49
CA PRO A 491 -3.73 -7.89 -16.51
C PRO A 491 -2.34 -7.39 -16.11
N TYR A 492 -1.94 -7.75 -14.89
CA TYR A 492 -0.57 -7.50 -14.42
C TYR A 492 0.43 -8.28 -15.26
N ASN A 493 1.46 -7.59 -15.73
CA ASN A 493 2.52 -8.20 -16.52
C ASN A 493 3.75 -8.43 -15.66
N TRP A 494 4.43 -9.56 -15.88
CA TRP A 494 5.66 -9.87 -15.17
C TRP A 494 6.77 -8.90 -15.59
N VAL A 495 7.40 -8.22 -14.64
CA VAL A 495 8.46 -7.22 -14.92
C VAL A 495 9.86 -7.67 -14.52
N CYS A 496 10.02 -8.31 -13.36
CA CYS A 496 11.32 -8.82 -12.92
C CYS A 496 11.19 -9.93 -11.87
N SER A 497 12.28 -10.64 -11.60
CA SER A 497 12.31 -11.66 -10.55
C SER A 497 13.63 -11.72 -9.79
N TYR A 498 13.55 -12.19 -8.55
CA TYR A 498 14.68 -12.39 -7.63
C TYR A 498 14.65 -13.79 -7.03
N GLN A 499 15.82 -14.39 -6.89
CA GLN A 499 16.00 -15.60 -6.09
C GLN A 499 16.40 -15.22 -4.67
N ILE A 500 15.65 -15.68 -3.68
CA ILE A 500 15.89 -15.38 -2.27
C ILE A 500 16.37 -16.64 -1.57
N GLN A 501 17.58 -16.60 -1.04
CA GLN A 501 18.14 -17.61 -0.16
C GLN A 501 17.88 -17.23 1.30
N CYS A 502 16.91 -17.91 1.90
CA CYS A 502 16.57 -17.79 3.30
C CYS A 502 17.48 -18.69 4.15
N LEU A 503 18.40 -18.08 4.90
CA LEU A 503 19.37 -18.77 5.76
C LEU A 503 18.82 -19.05 7.16
N GLU A 504 17.98 -18.14 7.65
CA GLU A 504 17.34 -18.19 8.96
C GLU A 504 15.89 -17.74 8.86
N THR A 505 15.01 -18.42 9.59
CA THR A 505 13.60 -18.04 9.65
C THR A 505 13.44 -16.80 10.51
N HIS A 506 12.59 -15.88 10.06
CA HIS A 506 12.23 -14.71 10.85
C HIS A 506 11.51 -15.16 12.14
N ASN A 507 12.11 -14.89 13.30
CA ASN A 507 11.55 -15.23 14.62
C ASN A 507 10.56 -14.18 15.15
N GLY A 508 10.25 -13.13 14.37
CA GLY A 508 9.32 -12.09 14.79
C GLY A 508 7.86 -12.52 14.72
N GLU A 509 7.00 -11.78 15.41
CA GLU A 509 5.57 -12.01 15.43
C GLU A 509 4.96 -11.96 14.01
N LYS A 510 3.97 -12.83 13.76
CA LYS A 510 3.25 -12.84 12.48
C LYS A 510 2.57 -11.49 12.24
N LEU A 511 2.72 -10.97 11.02
CA LEU A 511 2.03 -9.76 10.58
C LEU A 511 0.52 -10.03 10.44
N PRO A 512 -0.34 -9.02 10.69
CA PRO A 512 -1.77 -9.15 10.44
C PRO A 512 -2.05 -9.24 8.94
N GLU A 513 -3.05 -10.05 8.57
CA GLU A 513 -3.47 -10.19 7.18
C GLU A 513 -3.91 -8.84 6.60
N ASN A 514 -3.43 -8.56 5.39
CA ASN A 514 -3.82 -7.40 4.61
C ASN A 514 -4.60 -7.87 3.37
N PRO A 515 -5.92 -7.65 3.31
CA PRO A 515 -6.71 -8.01 2.13
C PRO A 515 -6.41 -7.09 0.93
N PHE A 516 -5.61 -6.04 1.13
CA PHE A 516 -5.21 -5.09 0.10
C PHE A 516 -3.81 -5.39 -0.40
N HIS A 517 -3.56 -5.10 -1.69
CA HIS A 517 -2.27 -5.38 -2.33
C HIS A 517 -1.12 -4.48 -1.86
N PHE A 518 -1.36 -3.48 -0.99
CA PHE A 518 -0.36 -2.50 -0.58
C PHE A 518 -0.47 -2.09 0.90
N TRP A 519 0.67 -1.66 1.43
CA TRP A 519 0.87 -1.00 2.72
C TRP A 519 1.30 0.47 2.49
N GLY A 520 1.02 1.33 3.46
CA GLY A 520 1.21 2.78 3.37
C GLY A 520 0.04 3.50 2.72
N LEU A 521 0.32 4.64 2.10
CA LEU A 521 -0.66 5.44 1.36
C LEU A 521 -0.89 4.85 -0.03
N HIS A 522 -2.11 4.96 -0.55
CA HIS A 522 -2.42 4.58 -1.92
C HIS A 522 -1.65 5.47 -2.92
N GLN A 523 -1.23 4.95 -4.07
CA GLN A 523 -0.47 5.72 -5.07
C GLN A 523 -1.25 6.97 -5.57
N LYS A 524 -2.56 6.83 -5.73
CA LYS A 524 -3.50 7.91 -6.10
C LYS A 524 -4.10 8.66 -4.90
N VAL A 525 -3.43 8.70 -3.75
CA VAL A 525 -3.97 9.32 -2.51
C VAL A 525 -4.30 10.81 -2.67
N ARG A 526 -3.58 11.52 -3.56
CA ARG A 526 -3.86 12.91 -3.93
C ARG A 526 -5.19 13.08 -4.66
N ASP A 527 -5.52 12.14 -5.56
CA ASP A 527 -6.81 12.11 -6.27
C ASP A 527 -7.98 11.83 -5.32
N PHE A 528 -7.70 11.16 -4.21
CA PHE A 528 -8.66 10.94 -3.12
C PHE A 528 -8.79 12.13 -2.18
N GLY A 529 -8.02 13.21 -2.43
CA GLY A 529 -8.08 14.45 -1.68
C GLY A 529 -7.20 14.50 -0.42
N ILE A 530 -6.26 13.58 -0.24
CA ILE A 530 -5.27 13.61 0.85
C ILE A 530 -3.94 14.17 0.31
N ARG A 531 -3.42 15.21 0.95
CA ARG A 531 -2.16 15.87 0.57
C ARG A 531 -0.96 15.23 1.25
N GLU A 532 -1.02 15.10 2.56
CA GLU A 532 0.11 14.67 3.39
C GLU A 532 -0.38 13.91 4.62
N SER A 533 0.48 13.05 5.16
CA SER A 533 0.31 12.37 6.44
C SER A 533 1.36 12.83 7.45
N ASN A 534 1.01 12.85 8.73
CA ASN A 534 1.97 13.13 9.80
C ASN A 534 3.04 12.02 9.95
N HIS A 535 2.72 10.81 9.51
CA HIS A 535 3.63 9.69 9.47
C HIS A 535 4.04 9.40 8.02
N LYS A 536 5.34 9.50 7.74
CA LYS A 536 5.94 9.14 6.44
C LYS A 536 6.53 7.73 6.43
N GLU A 537 6.62 7.11 7.59
CA GLU A 537 7.21 5.78 7.78
C GLU A 537 6.18 4.68 7.48
N GLU A 538 6.68 3.58 6.92
CA GLU A 538 5.87 2.42 6.52
C GLU A 538 5.27 1.69 7.73
N MET A 539 6.04 1.65 8.83
CA MET A 539 5.67 1.02 10.09
C MET A 539 5.56 2.09 11.19
N LEU A 540 4.39 2.19 11.80
CA LEU A 540 4.12 3.15 12.86
C LEU A 540 4.39 2.50 14.22
N VAL A 541 5.27 3.09 15.01
CA VAL A 541 5.55 2.58 16.37
C VAL A 541 4.60 3.24 17.36
N ALA A 542 3.87 2.44 18.14
CA ALA A 542 3.03 2.87 19.25
C ALA A 542 3.71 2.50 20.59
N PRO A 543 4.59 3.36 21.13
CA PRO A 543 5.44 3.00 22.27
C PRO A 543 4.67 2.82 23.59
N GLN A 544 3.51 3.48 23.73
CA GLN A 544 2.58 3.30 24.86
C GLN A 544 1.20 2.82 24.39
N GLY A 545 1.14 2.16 23.23
CA GLY A 545 -0.12 1.65 22.67
C GLY A 545 -1.11 2.75 22.30
N THR A 546 -0.65 3.99 22.18
CA THR A 546 -1.45 5.12 21.70
C THR A 546 -0.80 5.68 20.45
N LEU A 547 -1.61 6.02 19.45
CA LEU A 547 -1.16 6.60 18.19
C LEU A 547 -2.18 7.62 17.71
N LEU A 548 -1.69 8.76 17.22
CA LEU A 548 -2.52 9.75 16.53
C LEU A 548 -2.11 9.77 15.04
N LEU A 549 -3.03 9.34 14.18
CA LEU A 549 -2.90 9.50 12.73
C LEU A 549 -3.54 10.82 12.33
N THR A 550 -2.85 11.61 11.53
CA THR A 550 -3.35 12.89 10.99
C THR A 550 -3.06 12.94 9.49
N LEU A 551 -4.10 13.15 8.69
CA LEU A 551 -4.02 13.32 7.23
C LEU A 551 -4.50 14.72 6.88
N GLN A 552 -3.67 15.49 6.19
CA GLN A 552 -4.03 16.80 5.63
C GLN A 552 -4.83 16.60 4.34
N THR A 553 -5.95 17.29 4.20
CA THR A 553 -6.86 17.13 3.06
C THR A 553 -6.87 18.37 2.17
N SER A 554 -7.01 18.16 0.86
CA SER A 554 -7.20 19.25 -0.12
C SER A 554 -8.65 19.70 -0.24
N GLN A 555 -9.57 18.86 0.25
CA GLN A 555 -11.00 19.06 0.22
C GLN A 555 -11.66 18.46 1.46
N ARG A 556 -12.96 18.74 1.64
CA ARG A 556 -13.74 18.22 2.77
C ARG A 556 -14.04 16.75 2.58
N LEU A 557 -13.40 15.90 3.38
CA LEU A 557 -13.52 14.45 3.33
C LEU A 557 -14.13 13.90 4.62
N LEU A 558 -14.74 12.73 4.51
CA LEU A 558 -15.10 11.87 5.62
C LEU A 558 -14.22 10.62 5.58
N ALA A 559 -13.88 10.09 6.75
CA ALA A 559 -13.07 8.89 6.85
C ALA A 559 -13.66 7.88 7.84
N THR A 560 -13.51 6.60 7.50
CA THR A 560 -13.74 5.47 8.37
C THR A 560 -12.46 4.66 8.51
N TYR A 561 -12.31 3.99 9.65
CA TYR A 561 -11.09 3.32 10.02
C TYR A 561 -11.42 1.90 10.45
N GLU A 562 -10.57 0.95 10.05
CA GLU A 562 -10.65 -0.44 10.46
C GLU A 562 -9.33 -0.84 11.11
N LEU A 563 -9.39 -1.31 12.36
CA LEU A 563 -8.23 -1.80 13.10
C LEU A 563 -8.32 -3.31 13.28
N VAL A 564 -7.30 -4.05 12.84
CA VAL A 564 -7.26 -5.52 12.92
C VAL A 564 -5.99 -5.98 13.60
N ASN A 565 -6.15 -6.94 14.51
CA ASN A 565 -5.09 -7.67 15.19
C ASN A 565 -5.60 -9.07 15.54
N LYS A 566 -4.68 -10.05 15.67
CA LYS A 566 -5.00 -11.46 15.92
C LYS A 566 -5.86 -11.70 17.17
N ASP A 567 -5.68 -10.88 18.21
CA ASP A 567 -6.35 -11.01 19.52
C ASP A 567 -7.52 -10.02 19.66
N LEU A 568 -7.83 -9.24 18.62
CA LEU A 568 -8.80 -8.15 18.66
C LEU A 568 -10.10 -8.53 17.94
N ASP A 569 -11.20 -8.59 18.67
CA ASP A 569 -12.53 -8.79 18.08
C ASP A 569 -13.09 -7.50 17.43
N ALA A 570 -14.15 -7.64 16.62
CA ALA A 570 -14.76 -6.52 15.90
C ALA A 570 -15.42 -5.47 16.81
N VAL A 571 -15.83 -5.83 18.04
CA VAL A 571 -16.49 -4.93 18.98
C VAL A 571 -15.45 -4.08 19.72
N LEU A 572 -14.38 -4.70 20.19
CA LEU A 572 -13.22 -4.07 20.81
C LEU A 572 -12.47 -3.19 19.81
N SER A 573 -12.35 -3.60 18.55
CA SER A 573 -11.76 -2.78 17.49
C SER A 573 -12.41 -1.40 17.37
N LYS A 574 -13.76 -1.33 17.42
CA LYS A 574 -14.47 -0.05 17.39
C LYS A 574 -14.22 0.82 18.63
N LYS A 575 -13.93 0.22 19.78
CA LYS A 575 -13.55 0.94 21.01
C LYS A 575 -12.10 1.42 21.02
N CYS A 576 -11.30 1.00 20.05
CA CYS A 576 -9.91 1.42 19.92
C CYS A 576 -9.75 2.68 19.08
N LEU A 577 -10.81 3.16 18.43
CA LEU A 577 -10.76 4.22 17.43
C LEU A 577 -11.65 5.40 17.82
N ALA A 578 -11.09 6.62 17.74
CA ALA A 578 -11.87 7.86 17.80
C ALA A 578 -11.47 8.75 16.61
N ALA A 579 -12.41 8.94 15.68
CA ALA A 579 -12.20 9.65 14.43
C ALA A 579 -12.79 11.07 14.46
N GLN A 580 -12.05 12.03 13.93
CA GLN A 580 -12.44 13.42 13.80
C GLN A 580 -12.23 13.88 12.35
N ALA A 581 -13.26 14.49 11.77
CA ALA A 581 -13.23 15.05 10.42
C ALA A 581 -13.37 16.57 10.45
N GLU A 582 -12.28 17.28 10.18
CA GLU A 582 -12.17 18.74 10.09
C GLU A 582 -12.14 19.18 8.62
N GLU A 583 -12.19 20.50 8.34
CA GLU A 583 -12.30 20.99 6.96
C GLU A 583 -11.08 20.68 6.07
N GLU A 584 -9.89 20.75 6.65
CA GLU A 584 -8.61 20.54 5.96
C GLU A 584 -7.81 19.37 6.54
N LYS A 585 -8.41 18.59 7.46
CA LYS A 585 -7.70 17.58 8.23
C LYS A 585 -8.60 16.44 8.69
N LEU A 586 -8.09 15.22 8.60
CA LEU A 586 -8.68 14.01 9.19
C LEU A 586 -7.76 13.52 10.31
N SER A 587 -8.31 13.27 11.48
CA SER A 587 -7.56 12.76 12.64
C SER A 587 -8.19 11.47 13.16
N CYS A 588 -7.36 10.51 13.52
CA CYS A 588 -7.80 9.27 14.17
C CYS A 588 -6.89 8.93 15.35
N HIS A 589 -7.48 8.88 16.54
CA HIS A 589 -6.82 8.38 17.73
C HIS A 589 -7.00 6.85 17.79
N VAL A 590 -5.89 6.13 17.86
CA VAL A 590 -5.83 4.67 17.91
C VAL A 590 -5.28 4.24 19.25
N LEU A 591 -5.94 3.27 19.89
CA LEU A 591 -5.50 2.59 21.11
C LEU A 591 -5.23 1.12 20.81
N CYS A 592 -4.10 0.59 21.26
CA CYS A 592 -3.69 -0.80 21.06
C CYS A 592 -3.76 -1.54 22.41
N PRO A 593 -4.78 -2.39 22.65
CA PRO A 593 -4.96 -3.08 23.94
C PRO A 593 -4.09 -4.33 24.12
N PHE A 594 -3.46 -4.82 23.05
CA PHE A 594 -2.56 -5.97 23.05
C PHE A 594 -1.19 -5.58 22.47
N GLN A 595 -0.14 -6.28 22.89
CA GLN A 595 1.19 -6.12 22.32
C GLN A 595 1.25 -6.76 20.92
N GLY A 596 2.02 -6.15 20.02
CA GLY A 596 2.31 -6.71 18.70
C GLY A 596 1.81 -5.85 17.54
N TYR A 597 1.62 -6.48 16.39
CA TYR A 597 1.30 -5.81 15.13
C TYR A 597 -0.20 -5.63 14.88
N TYR A 598 -0.59 -4.46 14.37
CA TYR A 598 -1.95 -4.12 13.96
C TYR A 598 -1.97 -3.61 12.53
N ARG A 599 -3.04 -3.90 11.80
CA ARG A 599 -3.37 -3.25 10.54
C ARG A 599 -4.39 -2.16 10.79
N LEU A 600 -4.08 -0.93 10.39
CA LEU A 600 -5.04 0.18 10.34
C LEU A 600 -5.35 0.53 8.89
N SER A 601 -6.55 0.21 8.43
CA SER A 601 -7.03 0.62 7.11
C SER A 601 -7.86 1.88 7.19
N VAL A 602 -7.58 2.82 6.30
CA VAL A 602 -8.23 4.12 6.20
C VAL A 602 -9.05 4.14 4.92
N PHE A 603 -10.35 4.38 5.07
CA PHE A 603 -11.24 4.55 3.94
C PHE A 603 -11.77 5.98 3.92
N VAL A 604 -11.67 6.65 2.78
CA VAL A 604 -12.12 8.03 2.62
C VAL A 604 -13.27 8.14 1.64
N LYS A 605 -14.06 9.20 1.82
CA LYS A 605 -15.25 9.49 1.05
C LYS A 605 -15.45 11.00 0.98
N ASP A 606 -15.79 11.50 -0.20
CA ASP A 606 -16.19 12.90 -0.36
C ASP A 606 -17.50 13.18 0.38
N LEU A 607 -17.64 14.39 0.88
CA LEU A 607 -18.79 14.79 1.71
C LEU A 607 -20.17 14.67 1.03
N GLY A 608 -20.20 14.51 -0.30
CA GLY A 608 -21.40 14.19 -1.10
C GLY A 608 -21.32 12.88 -1.88
N GLY A 609 -20.24 12.10 -1.74
CA GLY A 609 -20.09 10.81 -2.41
C GLY A 609 -21.02 9.76 -1.82
N ASN A 610 -21.06 8.57 -2.41
CA ASN A 610 -21.80 7.42 -1.86
C ASN A 610 -20.90 6.30 -1.34
N THR A 611 -19.70 6.13 -1.91
CA THR A 611 -18.82 5.00 -1.65
C THR A 611 -17.53 5.41 -0.96
N PHE A 612 -17.11 4.63 0.04
CA PHE A 612 -15.79 4.74 0.63
C PHE A 612 -14.74 4.06 -0.25
N ARG A 613 -13.54 4.66 -0.35
CA ARG A 613 -12.38 4.13 -1.08
C ARG A 613 -11.24 3.88 -0.11
N ASN A 614 -10.56 2.74 -0.23
CA ASN A 614 -9.37 2.44 0.57
C ASN A 614 -8.23 3.38 0.16
N ALA A 615 -7.82 4.26 1.08
CA ALA A 615 -6.83 5.30 0.81
C ALA A 615 -5.48 4.99 1.45
N ALA A 616 -5.45 4.20 2.52
CA ALA A 616 -4.20 3.82 3.20
C ALA A 616 -4.36 2.55 4.03
N ASN A 617 -3.28 1.80 4.18
CA ASN A 617 -3.19 0.62 5.05
C ASN A 617 -1.87 0.68 5.85
N PHE A 618 -1.93 1.04 7.13
CA PHE A 618 -0.73 1.20 7.95
C PHE A 618 -0.49 -0.03 8.82
N LEU A 619 0.79 -0.42 8.94
CA LEU A 619 1.24 -1.41 9.92
C LEU A 619 1.64 -0.68 11.20
N ILE A 620 1.01 -1.01 12.32
CA ILE A 620 1.32 -0.41 13.64
C ILE A 620 1.99 -1.48 14.50
N HIS A 621 3.14 -1.16 15.08
CA HIS A 621 3.81 -2.01 16.06
C HIS A 621 3.63 -1.45 17.47
N CYS A 622 2.84 -2.14 18.30
CA CYS A 622 2.57 -1.78 19.68
C CYS A 622 3.58 -2.45 20.62
N LEU A 623 4.39 -1.63 21.30
CA LEU A 623 5.40 -2.11 22.26
C LEU A 623 4.83 -2.32 23.66
N LYS A 624 3.91 -1.45 24.10
CA LYS A 624 3.27 -1.52 25.42
C LYS A 624 1.77 -1.33 25.27
N PRO A 625 0.94 -2.32 25.62
CA PRO A 625 -0.50 -2.22 25.44
C PRO A 625 -1.16 -1.23 26.41
N VAL A 626 -2.28 -0.65 25.97
CA VAL A 626 -3.18 0.16 26.80
C VAL A 626 -4.12 -0.75 27.60
N ASN A 627 -4.48 -0.34 28.81
CA ASN A 627 -5.45 -1.07 29.62
C ASN A 627 -6.82 -1.12 28.92
N GLN A 628 -7.46 -2.28 28.85
CA GLN A 628 -8.78 -2.43 28.21
C GLN A 628 -9.88 -1.58 28.86
N ASN A 629 -9.75 -1.22 30.13
CA ASN A 629 -10.66 -0.31 30.82
C ASN A 629 -10.49 1.16 30.40
N GLU A 630 -9.42 1.48 29.69
CA GLU A 630 -9.11 2.82 29.18
C GLU A 630 -9.48 3.02 27.70
N LEU A 631 -10.10 2.01 27.08
CA LEU A 631 -10.61 2.08 25.72
C LEU A 631 -11.75 3.10 25.59
N PHE A 632 -12.02 3.53 24.36
CA PHE A 632 -13.10 4.46 24.09
C PHE A 632 -14.49 3.83 24.31
N PRO A 633 -15.50 4.66 24.64
CA PRO A 633 -16.86 4.17 24.78
C PRO A 633 -17.40 3.59 23.47
N SER A 634 -18.36 2.66 23.57
CA SER A 634 -19.01 2.07 22.42
C SER A 634 -19.86 3.09 21.62
N GLY A 635 -19.94 2.85 20.30
CA GLY A 635 -20.79 3.64 19.41
C GLY A 635 -20.39 5.10 19.28
N LEU A 636 -19.09 5.39 19.21
CA LEU A 636 -18.61 6.68 18.73
C LEU A 636 -18.91 6.81 17.23
N SER A 637 -19.41 7.99 16.85
CA SER A 637 -19.58 8.36 15.46
C SER A 637 -18.24 8.65 14.78
N ILE A 638 -18.27 8.78 13.46
CA ILE A 638 -17.15 9.32 12.65
C ILE A 638 -16.90 10.82 12.92
N HIS A 639 -17.73 11.45 13.75
CA HIS A 639 -17.68 12.86 14.12
C HIS A 639 -17.39 13.01 15.60
N CYS A 640 -16.28 12.43 16.07
CA CYS A 640 -15.80 12.69 17.42
C CYS A 640 -15.04 14.02 17.42
N GLY A 641 -15.47 14.99 18.25
CA GLY A 641 -14.95 16.34 18.32
C GLY A 641 -15.65 17.32 17.36
N SER A 642 -15.26 18.59 17.45
CA SER A 642 -15.73 19.61 16.52
C SER A 642 -15.14 19.42 15.13
N GLY A 643 -15.91 19.70 14.09
CA GLY A 643 -15.44 19.58 12.71
C GLY A 643 -16.53 19.89 11.69
N ILE A 644 -16.49 19.21 10.55
CA ILE A 644 -17.41 19.44 9.42
C ILE A 644 -18.88 19.33 9.86
N SER A 645 -19.21 18.32 10.67
CA SER A 645 -20.59 18.09 11.12
C SER A 645 -21.08 19.20 12.06
N SER A 646 -20.27 19.64 13.03
CA SER A 646 -20.66 20.73 13.95
C SER A 646 -20.85 22.06 13.21
N SER A 647 -19.95 22.40 12.29
CA SER A 647 -20.06 23.63 11.49
C SER A 647 -21.31 23.61 10.59
N ARG A 648 -21.65 22.45 10.00
CA ARG A 648 -22.87 22.28 9.17
C ARG A 648 -24.16 22.50 9.96
N HIS A 649 -24.16 22.15 11.24
CA HIS A 649 -25.33 22.33 12.13
C HIS A 649 -25.27 23.66 12.91
N GLY A 650 -24.48 24.64 12.46
CA GLY A 650 -24.47 26.00 13.02
C GLY A 650 -23.69 26.18 14.32
N LEU A 651 -22.88 25.19 14.72
CA LEU A 651 -21.99 25.27 15.88
C LEU A 651 -20.56 25.60 15.42
N SER A 652 -20.01 26.73 15.88
CA SER A 652 -18.65 27.18 15.54
C SER A 652 -17.86 27.57 16.78
N ASN A 653 -16.54 27.77 16.62
CA ASN A 653 -15.62 28.24 17.67
C ASN A 653 -15.81 27.50 19.01
N PRO A 654 -15.50 26.19 19.05
CA PRO A 654 -15.65 25.34 20.23
C PRO A 654 -14.61 25.71 21.30
N SER A 655 -14.95 25.54 22.58
CA SER A 655 -13.97 25.66 23.66
C SER A 655 -12.92 24.53 23.66
N HIS A 656 -13.27 23.37 23.10
CA HIS A 656 -12.40 22.21 22.98
C HIS A 656 -12.43 21.71 21.54
N THR A 657 -11.30 21.87 20.84
CA THR A 657 -11.10 21.35 19.48
C THR A 657 -10.76 19.86 19.47
N SER A 658 -10.05 19.38 20.49
CA SER A 658 -9.72 17.96 20.67
C SER A 658 -10.98 17.14 21.01
N PRO A 659 -11.16 15.94 20.41
CA PRO A 659 -12.29 15.07 20.68
C PRO A 659 -12.23 14.43 22.06
N ILE A 660 -11.02 14.31 22.62
CA ILE A 660 -10.76 13.70 23.92
C ILE A 660 -10.44 14.82 24.92
N ILE A 661 -11.21 14.87 26.01
CA ILE A 661 -11.08 15.83 27.10
C ILE A 661 -10.74 15.06 28.39
N THR A 662 -9.63 15.38 29.03
CA THR A 662 -9.24 14.76 30.30
C THR A 662 -9.47 15.73 31.47
N THR A 663 -10.20 15.30 32.50
CA THR A 663 -10.49 16.09 33.71
C THR A 663 -10.03 15.37 34.98
N LYS A 664 -9.45 16.11 35.92
CA LYS A 664 -9.02 15.60 37.24
C LYS A 664 -10.04 15.85 38.36
N VAL A 665 -11.06 16.67 38.08
CA VAL A 665 -12.07 17.07 39.06
C VAL A 665 -13.40 16.38 38.77
N GLY A 666 -13.58 15.83 37.57
CA GLY A 666 -14.86 15.29 37.12
C GLY A 666 -15.87 16.35 36.69
N LYS A 667 -15.43 17.59 36.46
CA LYS A 667 -16.21 18.67 35.83
C LYS A 667 -15.64 19.02 34.47
N CYS A 668 -16.52 19.26 33.49
CA CYS A 668 -16.16 19.71 32.15
C CYS A 668 -17.24 20.66 31.62
N ASN A 669 -16.84 21.71 30.90
CA ASN A 669 -17.78 22.59 30.19
C ASN A 669 -17.37 22.72 28.73
N ILE A 670 -18.23 22.27 27.83
CA ILE A 670 -18.00 22.32 26.38
C ILE A 670 -18.88 23.43 25.82
N THR A 671 -18.28 24.42 25.17
CA THR A 671 -19.05 25.57 24.65
C THR A 671 -18.86 25.81 23.18
N PHE A 672 -19.93 26.22 22.49
CA PHE A 672 -19.94 26.56 21.07
C PHE A 672 -20.56 27.94 20.85
N HIS A 673 -20.13 28.65 19.82
CA HIS A 673 -20.83 29.81 19.30
C HIS A 673 -21.92 29.38 18.33
N THR A 674 -23.06 30.05 18.39
CA THR A 674 -24.24 29.74 17.58
C THR A 674 -24.71 31.00 16.86
N LEU A 675 -24.68 30.99 15.52
CA LEU A 675 -25.15 32.09 14.69
C LEU A 675 -26.63 31.97 14.31
N THR A 676 -27.16 30.74 14.38
CA THR A 676 -28.54 30.38 14.05
C THR A 676 -29.30 29.92 15.30
N ASP A 677 -30.62 29.89 15.21
CA ASP A 677 -31.51 29.38 16.26
C ASP A 677 -31.50 27.85 16.25
N VAL A 678 -30.40 27.29 16.75
CA VAL A 678 -30.19 25.85 16.91
C VAL A 678 -30.50 25.46 18.35
N GLU A 679 -31.40 24.50 18.50
CA GLU A 679 -31.63 23.83 19.77
C GLU A 679 -30.69 22.64 19.88
N VAL A 680 -29.91 22.58 20.95
CA VAL A 680 -28.92 21.53 21.20
C VAL A 680 -29.33 20.73 22.43
N VAL A 681 -29.26 19.41 22.32
CA VAL A 681 -29.40 18.49 23.45
C VAL A 681 -28.14 17.64 23.55
N ALA A 682 -27.82 17.20 24.76
CA ALA A 682 -26.63 16.42 25.03
C ALA A 682 -27.00 15.17 25.84
N ASN A 683 -26.42 14.03 25.46
CA ASN A 683 -26.61 12.76 26.14
C ASN A 683 -25.27 12.24 26.68
N LEU A 684 -25.21 11.90 27.96
CA LEU A 684 -24.04 11.29 28.60
C LEU A 684 -24.25 9.79 28.75
N SER A 685 -23.25 9.02 28.31
CA SER A 685 -23.28 7.56 28.37
C SER A 685 -21.93 6.98 28.80
N LYS A 686 -21.97 5.81 29.44
CA LYS A 686 -20.82 5.01 29.86
C LYS A 686 -21.14 3.53 29.66
N ASP A 687 -20.20 2.75 29.12
CA ASP A 687 -20.41 1.34 28.74
C ASP A 687 -20.71 0.41 29.92
N LYS A 688 -20.12 0.69 31.10
CA LYS A 688 -20.33 -0.06 32.34
C LYS A 688 -20.65 0.95 33.45
N VAL A 689 -21.92 1.09 33.79
CA VAL A 689 -22.36 1.91 34.92
C VAL A 689 -22.39 1.02 36.14
N ILE A 690 -21.50 1.25 37.10
CA ILE A 690 -21.36 0.37 38.27
C ILE A 690 -22.31 0.83 39.39
N ASN A 691 -22.39 2.14 39.67
CA ASN A 691 -23.14 2.66 40.84
C ASN A 691 -23.79 4.05 40.63
N ALA A 692 -24.42 4.33 39.49
CA ALA A 692 -25.10 5.62 39.32
C ALA A 692 -26.45 5.65 40.07
N LYS A 693 -26.49 6.37 41.21
CA LYS A 693 -27.73 6.63 41.98
C LYS A 693 -28.83 7.33 41.18
N PHE A 694 -28.43 8.09 40.16
CA PHE A 694 -29.32 8.86 39.29
C PHE A 694 -29.03 8.57 37.81
N PRO A 695 -30.01 8.74 36.89
CA PRO A 695 -29.78 8.60 35.46
C PRO A 695 -28.69 9.55 34.95
N LEU A 696 -27.84 9.07 34.02
CA LEU A 696 -26.72 9.84 33.44
C LEU A 696 -27.17 11.12 32.72
N GLU A 697 -28.41 11.16 32.23
CA GLU A 697 -29.05 12.33 31.63
C GLU A 697 -29.02 13.55 32.58
N ARG A 698 -29.14 13.31 33.88
CA ARG A 698 -29.12 14.37 34.90
C ARG A 698 -27.71 14.88 35.20
N TYR A 699 -26.67 14.27 34.66
CA TYR A 699 -25.27 14.69 34.86
C TYR A 699 -24.79 15.62 33.74
N VAL A 700 -25.68 16.02 32.85
CA VAL A 700 -25.45 17.04 31.82
C VAL A 700 -26.49 18.13 31.94
N LEU A 701 -26.04 19.38 31.82
CA LEU A 701 -26.90 20.55 31.73
C LEU A 701 -26.53 21.37 30.50
N VAL A 702 -27.47 21.49 29.57
CA VAL A 702 -27.31 22.35 28.39
C VAL A 702 -27.92 23.72 28.67
N THR A 703 -27.13 24.77 28.43
CA THR A 703 -27.54 26.16 28.57
C THR A 703 -27.45 26.87 27.23
N HIS A 704 -28.58 27.35 26.72
CA HIS A 704 -28.69 28.09 25.47
C HIS A 704 -28.67 29.60 25.76
N LEU A 705 -27.57 30.27 25.44
CA LEU A 705 -27.45 31.73 25.46
C LEU A 705 -27.76 32.30 24.06
N ARG A 706 -27.76 33.63 23.92
CA ARG A 706 -28.10 34.29 22.63
C ARG A 706 -27.18 33.89 21.48
N THR A 707 -25.87 33.82 21.74
CA THR A 707 -24.83 33.56 20.72
C THR A 707 -23.95 32.37 21.09
N LYS A 708 -24.29 31.63 22.15
CA LYS A 708 -23.43 30.62 22.74
C LYS A 708 -24.25 29.49 23.36
N VAL A 709 -23.83 28.26 23.16
CA VAL A 709 -24.34 27.07 23.86
C VAL A 709 -23.26 26.55 24.78
N SER A 710 -23.64 26.18 26.00
CA SER A 710 -22.76 25.63 27.02
C SER A 710 -23.30 24.28 27.48
N VAL A 711 -22.49 23.23 27.37
CA VAL A 711 -22.79 21.87 27.82
C VAL A 711 -21.94 21.60 29.05
N CYS A 712 -22.55 21.72 30.22
CA CYS A 712 -21.91 21.45 31.50
C CYS A 712 -22.06 19.97 31.85
N VAL A 713 -20.95 19.29 32.13
CA VAL A 713 -20.91 17.88 32.49
C VAL A 713 -20.27 17.73 33.86
N VAL A 714 -20.92 16.97 34.74
CA VAL A 714 -20.39 16.59 36.06
C VAL A 714 -20.42 15.08 36.17
N LEU A 715 -19.34 14.45 36.58
CA LEU A 715 -19.22 13.00 36.54
C LEU A 715 -19.53 12.38 37.92
N PRO A 716 -20.35 11.31 37.98
CA PRO A 716 -20.70 10.63 39.23
C PRO A 716 -19.60 9.72 39.78
N GLU A 717 -18.74 9.20 38.92
CA GLU A 717 -17.67 8.26 39.26
C GLU A 717 -16.52 8.34 38.24
N SER A 718 -15.38 7.73 38.56
CA SER A 718 -14.24 7.62 37.64
C SER A 718 -14.59 6.81 36.40
N GLY A 719 -13.90 7.07 35.29
CA GLY A 719 -14.02 6.33 34.03
C GLY A 719 -14.05 7.21 32.79
N ILE A 720 -14.46 6.59 31.68
CA ILE A 720 -14.50 7.18 30.35
C ILE A 720 -15.95 7.28 29.89
N TYR A 721 -16.36 8.49 29.54
CA TYR A 721 -17.74 8.82 29.19
C TYR A 721 -17.82 9.34 27.76
N LYS A 722 -18.94 9.09 27.10
CA LYS A 722 -19.32 9.68 25.81
C LYS A 722 -20.38 10.74 26.02
N VAL A 723 -20.14 11.94 25.50
CA VAL A 723 -21.11 13.02 25.40
C VAL A 723 -21.51 13.16 23.93
N ALA A 724 -22.72 12.74 23.59
CA ALA A 724 -23.26 12.88 22.26
C ALA A 724 -24.10 14.16 22.18
N LEU A 725 -23.80 15.03 21.21
CA LEU A 725 -24.54 16.26 20.95
C LEU A 725 -25.49 16.05 19.77
N PHE A 726 -26.74 16.46 19.96
CA PHE A 726 -27.76 16.46 18.91
C PHE A 726 -28.32 17.87 18.73
N GLY A 727 -28.62 18.23 17.50
CA GLY A 727 -29.12 19.55 17.15
C GLY A 727 -30.40 19.49 16.35
N ARG A 728 -31.18 20.56 16.46
CA ARG A 728 -32.38 20.79 15.65
C ARG A 728 -32.43 22.26 15.24
N CYS A 729 -32.63 22.49 13.94
CA CYS A 729 -32.95 23.81 13.39
C CYS A 729 -34.48 23.95 13.28
N GLU A 730 -35.00 25.19 13.21
CA GLU A 730 -36.46 25.44 13.13
C GLU A 730 -37.17 24.68 12.00
N ASP A 731 -36.48 24.40 10.90
CA ASP A 731 -37.00 23.68 9.73
C ASP A 731 -37.01 22.13 9.87
N GLN A 732 -36.41 21.58 10.93
CA GLN A 732 -36.32 20.13 11.16
C GLN A 732 -37.20 19.70 12.34
N GLN A 733 -38.02 18.65 12.14
CA GLN A 733 -38.84 18.09 13.23
C GLN A 733 -37.99 17.30 14.24
N ASP A 734 -37.00 16.55 13.76
CA ASP A 734 -36.21 15.61 14.55
C ASP A 734 -34.83 16.14 14.92
N PHE A 735 -34.29 15.67 16.04
CA PHE A 735 -32.92 15.93 16.45
C PHE A 735 -31.94 15.07 15.65
N VAL A 736 -30.96 15.72 15.03
CA VAL A 736 -29.89 15.05 14.25
C VAL A 736 -28.62 15.01 15.09
N HIS A 737 -27.87 13.91 15.00
CA HIS A 737 -26.57 13.79 15.66
C HIS A 737 -25.57 14.78 15.05
N ILE A 738 -24.89 15.55 15.90
CA ILE A 738 -23.89 16.53 15.49
C ILE A 738 -22.49 15.94 15.64
N CYS A 739 -22.08 15.65 16.87
CA CYS A 739 -20.74 15.17 17.20
C CYS A 739 -20.69 14.53 18.59
N ASP A 740 -19.67 13.70 18.82
CA ASP A 740 -19.39 13.08 20.11
C ASP A 740 -18.13 13.67 20.76
N TYR A 741 -18.09 13.75 22.09
CA TYR A 741 -16.87 14.01 22.85
C TYR A 741 -16.60 12.86 23.82
N VAL A 742 -15.33 12.52 24.00
CA VAL A 742 -14.88 11.55 25.01
C VAL A 742 -14.35 12.31 26.21
N ILE A 743 -14.92 12.07 27.39
CA ILE A 743 -14.44 12.64 28.65
C ILE A 743 -13.77 11.55 29.47
N ARG A 744 -12.48 11.74 29.80
CA ARG A 744 -11.68 10.84 30.65
C ARG A 744 -11.52 11.43 32.03
N CYS A 745 -11.85 10.66 33.06
CA CYS A 745 -11.68 11.05 34.46
C CYS A 745 -11.08 9.88 35.25
N PHE A 746 -9.83 10.05 35.70
CA PHE A 746 -9.10 9.02 36.46
C PHE A 746 -9.07 9.28 37.98
N SER A 747 -9.59 10.42 38.42
CA SER A 747 -9.96 10.68 39.82
C SER A 747 -11.32 10.07 40.11
N ASP A 748 -11.66 9.83 41.38
CA ASP A 748 -12.99 9.42 41.84
C ASP A 748 -13.87 10.65 42.19
N PRO A 749 -14.54 11.29 41.22
CA PRO A 749 -15.49 12.34 41.51
C PRO A 749 -16.73 11.76 42.18
N SER A 750 -17.40 12.57 42.99
CA SER A 750 -18.72 12.28 43.56
C SER A 750 -19.57 13.54 43.48
N TRP A 751 -19.79 14.03 42.26
CA TRP A 751 -20.63 15.21 42.05
C TRP A 751 -22.10 14.84 42.08
N PRO A 752 -22.97 15.63 42.75
CA PRO A 752 -24.41 15.45 42.63
C PRO A 752 -24.88 15.81 41.21
N PRO A 753 -25.98 15.20 40.73
CA PRO A 753 -26.54 15.51 39.42
C PRO A 753 -27.12 16.93 39.38
N PHE A 754 -27.39 17.44 38.17
CA PHE A 754 -28.18 18.63 37.92
C PHE A 754 -29.68 18.40 38.21
N PRO A 755 -30.48 19.48 38.37
CA PRO A 755 -31.93 19.35 38.47
C PRO A 755 -32.53 18.74 37.21
N ARG A 756 -33.69 18.08 37.36
CA ARG A 756 -34.45 17.58 36.21
C ARG A 756 -34.97 18.78 35.42
N VAL A 757 -34.74 18.77 34.11
CA VAL A 757 -35.12 19.84 33.20
C VAL A 757 -36.37 19.45 32.41
N TYR A 758 -37.35 20.35 32.35
CA TYR A 758 -38.59 20.16 31.57
C TYR A 758 -38.57 20.96 30.27
N SER A 759 -39.46 20.64 29.31
CA SER A 759 -39.50 21.19 27.94
C SER A 759 -39.65 22.71 27.83
N LEU A 760 -40.02 23.38 28.92
CA LEU A 760 -40.16 24.83 29.01
C LEU A 760 -38.85 25.54 29.39
N TRP A 761 -37.81 24.77 29.74
CA TRP A 761 -36.47 25.29 29.92
C TRP A 761 -35.82 25.57 28.57
N ARG A 762 -36.07 26.79 28.06
CA ARG A 762 -35.71 27.20 26.69
C ARG A 762 -34.57 28.20 26.66
N ARG A 763 -34.29 28.72 25.46
CA ARG A 763 -33.26 29.73 25.18
C ARG A 763 -33.34 30.92 26.13
N GLY A 764 -32.18 31.24 26.72
CA GLY A 764 -31.98 32.32 27.68
C GLY A 764 -32.31 31.94 29.13
N CYS A 765 -32.85 30.73 29.39
CA CYS A 765 -32.95 30.22 30.74
C CYS A 765 -31.55 29.85 31.27
N VAL A 766 -31.20 30.38 32.45
CA VAL A 766 -29.89 30.12 33.08
C VAL A 766 -30.10 29.87 34.57
N LEU A 767 -29.68 28.70 35.03
CA LEU A 767 -29.63 28.38 36.45
C LEU A 767 -28.30 28.86 37.03
N LEU A 768 -28.35 29.84 37.92
CA LEU A 768 -27.16 30.36 38.59
C LEU A 768 -26.91 29.56 39.87
N GLU A 769 -27.92 29.48 40.75
CA GLU A 769 -27.90 28.77 42.03
C GLU A 769 -29.30 28.20 42.35
N PRO A 770 -29.40 27.03 43.03
CA PRO A 770 -28.35 26.03 43.22
C PRO A 770 -28.09 25.27 41.90
N ARG A 771 -26.82 24.98 41.59
CA ARG A 771 -26.49 24.18 40.38
C ARG A 771 -26.69 22.67 40.59
N THR A 772 -26.71 22.22 41.83
CA THR A 772 -27.03 20.84 42.18
C THR A 772 -28.54 20.61 42.12
N GLY A 773 -28.96 19.47 41.58
CA GLY A 773 -30.32 18.97 41.61
C GLY A 773 -30.69 18.22 42.88
N VAL A 774 -29.70 17.97 43.76
CA VAL A 774 -29.88 17.38 45.08
C VAL A 774 -29.64 18.45 46.13
N LEU A 775 -30.65 18.69 46.97
CA LEU A 775 -30.63 19.69 48.03
C LEU A 775 -30.53 19.00 49.39
N GLN A 776 -29.87 19.65 50.34
CA GLN A 776 -29.77 19.19 51.71
C GLN A 776 -31.12 19.36 52.42
N GLU A 777 -31.55 18.38 53.22
CA GLU A 777 -32.79 18.48 54.01
C GLU A 777 -32.75 19.57 55.09
N GLN A 778 -33.92 20.12 55.43
CA GLN A 778 -34.12 21.09 56.51
C GLN A 778 -33.15 22.29 56.47
N SER A 779 -32.86 22.81 55.28
CA SER A 779 -31.90 23.90 55.06
C SER A 779 -32.47 25.02 54.19
N TRP A 780 -32.01 26.24 54.40
CA TRP A 780 -32.35 27.38 53.54
C TRP A 780 -31.42 27.38 52.32
N VAL A 781 -31.99 27.29 51.12
CA VAL A 781 -31.25 27.32 49.87
C VAL A 781 -31.68 28.52 49.04
N ARG A 782 -30.68 29.30 48.60
CA ARG A 782 -30.91 30.45 47.71
C ARG A 782 -31.08 29.99 46.27
N PHE A 783 -32.21 30.36 45.67
CA PHE A 783 -32.47 30.16 44.25
C PHE A 783 -32.14 31.45 43.50
N ARG A 784 -31.36 31.34 42.42
CA ARG A 784 -31.04 32.42 41.48
C ARG A 784 -31.16 31.88 40.06
N VAL A 785 -32.14 32.36 39.31
CA VAL A 785 -32.44 31.85 37.98
C VAL A 785 -32.83 32.96 37.02
N LYS A 786 -32.38 32.88 35.77
CA LYS A 786 -32.89 33.71 34.67
C LYS A 786 -33.91 32.89 33.91
N VAL A 787 -35.14 33.41 33.78
CA VAL A 787 -36.21 32.83 32.97
C VAL A 787 -36.80 33.94 32.11
N PRO A 788 -36.36 34.08 30.85
CA PRO A 788 -36.86 35.14 29.97
C PRO A 788 -38.37 35.01 29.74
N LYS A 789 -39.05 36.14 29.58
CA LYS A 789 -40.50 36.23 29.30
C LYS A 789 -41.43 35.67 30.40
N ALA A 790 -40.89 35.21 31.53
CA ALA A 790 -41.73 34.84 32.68
C ALA A 790 -42.26 36.10 33.37
N CYS A 791 -43.56 36.11 33.68
CA CYS A 791 -44.20 37.15 34.49
C CYS A 791 -44.05 36.87 35.99
N GLN A 792 -43.93 35.60 36.36
CA GLN A 792 -43.77 35.17 37.75
C GLN A 792 -43.00 33.85 37.78
N VAL A 793 -42.06 33.72 38.71
CA VAL A 793 -41.34 32.46 38.98
C VAL A 793 -41.54 32.08 40.44
N VAL A 794 -41.89 30.83 40.68
CA VAL A 794 -42.27 30.31 41.99
C VAL A 794 -41.53 29.01 42.25
N VAL A 795 -41.09 28.80 43.48
CA VAL A 795 -40.57 27.52 43.97
C VAL A 795 -41.65 26.85 44.80
N LEU A 796 -42.03 25.63 44.41
CA LEU A 796 -43.01 24.77 45.06
C LEU A 796 -42.24 23.72 45.87
N GLY A 797 -42.11 23.94 47.18
CA GLY A 797 -41.51 22.98 48.11
C GLY A 797 -42.51 22.61 49.21
N GLN A 798 -42.05 22.59 50.47
CA GLN A 798 -42.95 22.51 51.63
C GLN A 798 -43.87 23.74 51.71
N GLU A 799 -43.34 24.89 51.33
CA GLU A 799 -44.08 26.13 51.16
C GLU A 799 -43.94 26.64 49.72
N LYS A 800 -44.92 27.44 49.28
CA LYS A 800 -44.91 28.11 47.98
C LYS A 800 -44.20 29.45 48.13
N MET A 801 -43.03 29.59 47.51
CA MET A 801 -42.27 30.85 47.54
C MET A 801 -42.22 31.52 46.16
N VAL A 802 -42.68 32.76 46.08
CA VAL A 802 -42.58 33.60 44.87
C VAL A 802 -41.21 34.29 44.85
N LEU A 803 -40.43 34.07 43.79
CA LEU A 803 -39.12 34.70 43.64
C LEU A 803 -39.26 36.17 43.24
N GLN A 804 -38.33 37.02 43.68
CA GLN A 804 -38.27 38.44 43.34
C GLN A 804 -37.35 38.69 42.16
N GLN A 805 -37.77 39.51 41.20
CA GLN A 805 -36.95 39.85 40.04
C GLN A 805 -36.01 41.03 40.37
N THR A 806 -34.71 40.79 40.22
CA THR A 806 -33.67 41.82 40.32
C THR A 806 -33.61 42.68 39.05
N PRO A 807 -32.97 43.87 39.10
CA PRO A 807 -32.77 44.73 37.92
C PRO A 807 -32.07 44.04 36.74
N ASN A 808 -31.28 43.00 37.00
CA ASN A 808 -30.54 42.23 35.98
C ASN A 808 -31.37 41.07 35.39
N ALA A 809 -32.70 41.10 35.56
CA ALA A 809 -33.63 40.05 35.15
C ALA A 809 -33.31 38.65 35.72
N VAL A 810 -32.70 38.61 36.91
CA VAL A 810 -32.50 37.38 37.70
C VAL A 810 -33.61 37.30 38.74
N TRP A 811 -34.28 36.17 38.82
CA TRP A 811 -35.24 35.84 39.87
C TRP A 811 -34.48 35.24 41.05
N GLU A 812 -34.64 35.81 42.24
CA GLU A 812 -33.99 35.33 43.45
C GLU A 812 -34.92 35.20 44.65
N GLY A 813 -34.59 34.29 45.56
CA GLY A 813 -35.31 34.06 46.80
C GLY A 813 -34.74 32.86 47.56
N ASP A 814 -34.88 32.89 48.88
CA ASP A 814 -34.43 31.83 49.77
C ASP A 814 -35.61 30.89 50.07
N VAL A 815 -35.38 29.58 49.93
CA VAL A 815 -36.43 28.55 50.06
C VAL A 815 -35.97 27.52 51.07
N PHE A 816 -36.83 27.23 52.04
CA PHE A 816 -36.58 26.17 53.02
C PHE A 816 -36.85 24.80 52.40
N THR A 817 -35.87 23.91 52.47
CA THR A 817 -36.00 22.53 52.00
C THR A 817 -36.72 21.68 53.04
N GLY A 818 -37.70 20.88 52.60
CA GLY A 818 -38.45 19.99 53.50
C GLY A 818 -37.65 18.78 53.98
N ALA A 819 -38.35 17.76 54.46
CA ALA A 819 -37.74 16.49 54.85
C ALA A 819 -37.20 15.71 53.63
N LYS A 820 -36.26 14.78 53.87
CA LYS A 820 -35.78 13.80 52.87
C LYS A 820 -36.94 13.18 52.07
N GLY A 821 -36.76 13.12 50.75
CA GLY A 821 -37.75 12.59 49.81
C GLY A 821 -38.74 13.64 49.27
N THR A 822 -38.72 14.87 49.80
CA THR A 822 -39.49 15.99 49.24
C THR A 822 -38.95 16.40 47.88
N GLN A 823 -39.84 16.69 46.92
CA GLN A 823 -39.48 17.27 45.63
C GLN A 823 -39.70 18.78 45.65
N VAL A 824 -38.66 19.55 45.35
CA VAL A 824 -38.76 21.01 45.19
C VAL A 824 -38.84 21.32 43.71
N LYS A 825 -39.93 21.96 43.25
CA LYS A 825 -40.18 22.24 41.83
C LYS A 825 -40.12 23.74 41.57
N LEU A 826 -39.30 24.16 40.62
CA LEU A 826 -39.32 25.52 40.10
C LEU A 826 -40.37 25.59 38.99
N ALA A 827 -41.34 26.48 39.13
CA ALA A 827 -42.39 26.70 38.15
C ALA A 827 -42.42 28.17 37.70
N ALA A 828 -42.78 28.40 36.44
CA ALA A 828 -42.91 29.73 35.85
C ALA A 828 -44.28 29.94 35.23
N LYS A 829 -44.70 31.21 35.20
CA LYS A 829 -45.93 31.68 34.54
C LYS A 829 -45.53 32.64 33.42
N PHE A 830 -45.95 32.35 32.19
CA PHE A 830 -45.56 33.10 30.99
C PHE A 830 -46.65 34.03 30.42
N SER A 831 -47.90 33.91 30.88
CA SER A 831 -49.01 34.78 30.49
C SER A 831 -49.73 35.28 31.72
N GLN A 832 -50.00 36.58 31.81
CA GLN A 832 -50.73 37.16 32.95
C GLN A 832 -52.18 36.63 33.03
N LEU A 833 -52.76 36.28 31.88
CA LEU A 833 -54.15 35.83 31.71
C LEU A 833 -54.38 34.36 32.09
N CYS A 834 -53.33 33.55 32.20
CA CYS A 834 -53.45 32.13 32.56
C CYS A 834 -53.10 31.92 34.05
N SER A 835 -53.87 31.11 34.78
CA SER A 835 -53.58 30.79 36.19
C SER A 835 -52.63 29.61 36.38
N SER A 836 -52.30 28.87 35.31
CA SER A 836 -51.45 27.68 35.41
C SER A 836 -49.97 28.05 35.63
N LEU A 837 -49.38 27.43 36.66
CA LEU A 837 -47.94 27.41 36.88
C LEU A 837 -47.38 26.17 36.19
N GLU A 838 -46.37 26.34 35.33
CA GLU A 838 -45.76 25.23 34.63
C GLU A 838 -44.37 24.94 35.21
N VAL A 839 -44.09 23.67 35.50
CA VAL A 839 -42.83 23.25 36.09
C VAL A 839 -41.71 23.28 35.05
N ILE A 840 -40.62 23.98 35.37
CA ILE A 840 -39.45 24.14 34.50
C ILE A 840 -38.22 23.37 35.00
N LEU A 841 -38.06 23.24 36.32
CA LEU A 841 -37.01 22.43 36.95
C LEU A 841 -37.57 21.65 38.15
N ALA A 842 -36.98 20.49 38.45
CA ALA A 842 -37.25 19.78 39.71
C ALA A 842 -35.96 19.32 40.40
N PHE A 843 -35.97 19.45 41.72
CA PHE A 843 -34.89 19.15 42.65
C PHE A 843 -35.38 18.10 43.66
N GLU A 844 -34.47 17.27 44.16
CA GLU A 844 -34.76 16.23 45.15
C GLU A 844 -34.03 16.56 46.46
N VAL A 845 -34.72 16.38 47.58
CA VAL A 845 -34.15 16.62 48.91
C VAL A 845 -33.66 15.30 49.50
N GLU A 846 -32.39 15.25 49.89
CA GLU A 846 -31.78 14.06 50.50
C GLU A 846 -31.21 14.33 51.89
N GLY A 847 -31.26 13.31 52.75
CA GLY A 847 -30.64 13.31 54.07
C GLY A 847 -29.25 12.69 54.02
N GLY A 848 -28.22 13.49 54.35
CA GLY A 848 -26.81 13.11 54.37
C GLY A 848 -25.90 14.30 54.74
N SER A 849 -24.77 14.01 55.41
CA SER A 849 -23.85 15.01 55.98
C SER A 849 -23.15 15.88 54.91
N PRO A 850 -22.65 17.08 55.26
CA PRO A 850 -22.10 18.02 54.30
C PRO A 850 -20.77 17.48 53.75
N ALA A 851 -20.82 16.80 52.60
CA ALA A 851 -19.65 16.65 51.76
C ALA A 851 -19.30 18.06 51.25
N THR A 852 -18.35 18.70 51.93
CA THR A 852 -17.64 19.93 51.57
C THR A 852 -18.09 20.54 50.24
N MET A 853 -19.17 21.33 50.30
CA MET A 853 -19.46 22.30 49.26
C MET A 853 -18.34 23.34 49.30
N GLY A 854 -17.29 23.08 48.54
CA GLY A 854 -16.29 24.08 48.22
C GLY A 854 -17.00 25.25 47.55
N CYS A 855 -17.17 26.32 48.32
CA CYS A 855 -17.43 27.64 47.77
C CYS A 855 -16.37 27.89 46.70
N SER A 856 -16.79 28.00 45.45
CA SER A 856 -15.96 28.54 44.37
C SER A 856 -16.77 29.65 43.72
N GLY A 857 -16.19 30.85 43.74
CA GLY A 857 -16.70 32.03 43.04
C GLY A 857 -16.51 31.95 41.54
#